data_AF-A0A067KMS1-F1
#
_entry.id   AF-A0A067KMS1-F1
#
_cell.length_a   1.000
_cell.length_b   1.000
_cell.length_c   1.000
_cell.angle_alpha   90.00
_cell.angle_beta   90.00
_cell.angle_gamma   90.00
#
_symmetry.space_group_name_H-M   'P 1'
#
loop_
_entity.id
_entity.type
_entity.pdbx_description
1 polymer ?
#
loop_
_entity_poly.entity_id
_entity_poly.type
_entity_poly.pdbx_seq_one_letter_code
_entity_poly.pdbx_strand_id
1 'polypeptide(L)'
;MAQTLTSIYTSSVPEGLMSWQDVYKVYVLSLLTTLESRTRMEFNDRNPEKFQKFVSQLELTYDSSQMYIRLLAPSDALDIMKQYLTVMVPLHDCYESIPDNSTWQDWLITLLNFWVRLTEDMQDIASNESSVKKLGFYPGSLLSCLKVFMRLVMEDIVSPSQSWDTIAGYVANGLIDDFAVEILIFCKAMVFSGCDSGAISEVFSEAISQHDTSSTSSSNCESQDILHLYTNILEPILKDLESGSHENQNLYHLLSSLSKLEGQLENLQRVREVVWERMAQFSDNSQLPSQVRVYVLELMQLIRGRNIKGFSAELQSKVLPWEGWDEFLSTRSETTANLGLLDNTDASTQFTSTLVALKSSQLVAAISPSLEISPDDLLNVKTAVSCFLKLCEVSNSNADIDVLLTVLEEWEGFFVEKTHRAETSEAGNTDWNSEDWDEGWESFQEVETFEKDKTESSFSIHPLHVCWMEIFKKLITVSRFNDLLTLVDQSLSKSNGILLDEDGAWKLSQVIVEMDCFVALKFGLLLPYNSIQLQCLDVVEERLKRGGISDTVGWDNEFFILVISSKIISTIITKTVYGTTFSYLCYLAGNFCRRCLEAQLSSITEKRKKERVDTQKEVLLLFRRILFPSFISELVMADQQILAGFLVTKYMHTNASLSLVNVAEASLRRYLERQHYSLQHDKLTLEEMSSCKMLKNTVSFLKGELGNLIQSALALLPASLR
;
A
#
# COMPACT_ATOMS: atom_id res chain seq x y z
N MET A 1 -59.39 0.67 -43.23
CA MET A 1 -59.43 1.99 -43.89
C MET A 1 -58.14 2.27 -44.65
N ALA A 2 -56.98 2.36 -43.98
CA ALA A 2 -55.68 2.56 -44.66
C ALA A 2 -55.36 1.46 -45.69
N GLN A 3 -55.60 0.18 -45.36
CA GLN A 3 -55.46 -0.95 -46.29
C GLN A 3 -56.39 -0.84 -47.51
N THR A 4 -57.63 -0.36 -47.30
CA THR A 4 -58.60 -0.13 -48.37
C THR A 4 -58.15 1.01 -49.29
N LEU A 5 -57.58 2.09 -48.72
CA LEU A 5 -57.05 3.23 -49.46
C LEU A 5 -55.79 2.88 -50.27
N THR A 6 -54.87 2.09 -49.70
CA THR A 6 -53.68 1.61 -50.41
C THR A 6 -54.02 0.60 -51.50
N SER A 7 -55.03 -0.25 -51.29
CA SER A 7 -55.49 -1.23 -52.30
C SER A 7 -56.13 -0.63 -53.55
N ILE A 8 -56.50 0.65 -53.53
CA ILE A 8 -57.05 1.37 -54.69
C ILE A 8 -55.95 1.71 -55.71
N TYR A 9 -54.68 1.75 -55.30
CA TYR A 9 -53.55 2.10 -56.15
C TYR A 9 -52.74 0.86 -56.55
N THR A 10 -52.82 0.47 -57.83
CA THR A 10 -52.20 -0.76 -58.36
C THR A 10 -50.75 -0.59 -58.83
N SER A 11 -50.24 0.65 -58.92
CA SER A 11 -48.88 0.93 -59.40
C SER A 11 -48.30 2.13 -58.64
N SER A 12 -47.51 1.82 -57.61
CA SER A 12 -46.87 2.72 -56.64
C SER A 12 -47.82 3.60 -55.81
N VAL A 13 -47.71 3.49 -54.49
CA VAL A 13 -48.43 4.34 -53.52
C VAL A 13 -47.94 5.79 -53.67
N PRO A 14 -48.83 6.80 -53.78
CA PRO A 14 -48.44 8.20 -53.88
C PRO A 14 -47.59 8.66 -52.69
N GLU A 15 -46.60 9.55 -52.90
CA GLU A 15 -45.84 10.20 -51.83
C GLU A 15 -46.79 10.89 -50.84
N GLY A 16 -46.76 10.45 -49.58
CA GLY A 16 -47.59 10.98 -48.48
C GLY A 16 -48.73 10.08 -48.01
N LEU A 17 -49.00 8.95 -48.67
CA LEU A 17 -49.98 7.95 -48.20
C LEU A 17 -49.30 6.91 -47.30
N MET A 18 -49.63 6.92 -46.00
CA MET A 18 -49.14 5.91 -45.04
C MET A 18 -49.78 4.54 -45.29
N SER A 19 -48.97 3.48 -45.30
CA SER A 19 -49.48 2.12 -45.28
C SER A 19 -50.12 1.78 -43.92
N TRP A 20 -50.90 0.70 -43.87
CA TRP A 20 -51.47 0.25 -42.59
C TRP A 20 -50.37 -0.19 -41.60
N GLN A 21 -49.23 -0.68 -42.09
CA GLN A 21 -48.05 -1.00 -41.27
C GLN A 21 -47.41 0.27 -40.71
N ASP A 22 -47.32 1.34 -41.50
CA ASP A 22 -46.82 2.64 -41.03
C ASP A 22 -47.72 3.22 -39.93
N VAL A 23 -49.04 3.05 -40.04
CA VAL A 23 -49.99 3.48 -39.00
C VAL A 23 -49.75 2.71 -37.70
N TYR A 24 -49.52 1.40 -37.77
CA TYR A 24 -49.17 0.59 -36.59
C TYR A 24 -47.82 0.96 -36.02
N LYS A 25 -46.79 1.16 -36.86
CA LYS A 25 -45.47 1.62 -36.44
C LYS A 25 -45.54 2.96 -35.71
N VAL A 26 -46.23 3.96 -36.28
CA VAL A 26 -46.42 5.27 -35.64
C VAL A 26 -47.18 5.14 -34.33
N TYR A 27 -48.23 4.32 -34.27
CA TYR A 27 -48.99 4.08 -33.04
C TYR A 27 -48.10 3.52 -31.93
N VAL A 28 -47.37 2.43 -32.19
CA VAL A 28 -46.49 1.81 -31.18
C VAL A 28 -45.38 2.76 -30.74
N LEU A 29 -44.72 3.45 -31.68
CA LEU A 29 -43.67 4.43 -31.37
C LEU A 29 -44.20 5.63 -30.59
N SER A 30 -45.41 6.11 -30.89
CA SER A 30 -46.04 7.21 -30.14
C SER A 30 -46.35 6.84 -28.69
N LEU A 31 -46.75 5.59 -28.43
CA LEU A 31 -46.93 5.08 -27.07
C LEU A 31 -45.59 5.05 -26.32
N LEU A 32 -44.55 4.52 -26.97
CA LEU A 32 -43.21 4.41 -26.39
C LEU A 32 -42.59 5.79 -26.08
N THR A 33 -42.67 6.73 -27.02
CA THR A 33 -42.18 8.11 -26.83
C THR A 33 -42.97 8.89 -25.78
N THR A 34 -44.27 8.63 -25.63
CA THR A 34 -45.08 9.20 -24.54
C THR A 34 -44.62 8.67 -23.19
N LEU A 35 -44.30 7.37 -23.10
CA LEU A 35 -43.75 6.77 -21.89
C LEU A 35 -42.36 7.34 -21.57
N GLU A 36 -41.46 7.42 -22.54
CA GLU A 36 -40.11 7.96 -22.36
C GLU A 36 -40.12 9.43 -21.89
N SER A 37 -40.93 10.28 -22.54
CA SER A 37 -41.03 11.70 -22.20
C SER A 37 -41.62 11.94 -20.80
N ARG A 38 -42.61 11.12 -20.40
CA ARG A 38 -43.16 11.14 -19.03
C ARG A 38 -42.10 10.74 -18.00
N THR A 39 -41.34 9.70 -18.30
CA THR A 39 -40.30 9.14 -17.42
C THR A 39 -39.19 10.16 -17.18
N ARG A 40 -38.73 10.84 -18.24
CA ARG A 40 -37.73 11.92 -18.18
C ARG A 40 -38.15 13.10 -17.28
N MET A 41 -39.46 13.35 -17.11
CA MET A 41 -39.96 14.40 -16.22
C MET A 41 -40.12 13.94 -14.77
N GLU A 42 -40.39 12.65 -14.53
CA GLU A 42 -40.71 12.11 -13.19
C GLU A 42 -39.46 11.60 -12.42
N PHE A 43 -38.38 11.26 -13.13
CA PHE A 43 -37.11 10.75 -12.58
C PHE A 43 -36.09 11.86 -12.28
N ASN A 44 -36.36 12.61 -11.20
CA ASN A 44 -35.33 13.46 -10.55
C ASN A 44 -34.98 12.98 -9.13
N ASP A 45 -35.68 11.95 -8.62
CA ASP A 45 -35.43 11.37 -7.30
C ASP A 45 -35.12 9.89 -7.44
N ARG A 46 -34.06 9.42 -6.76
CA ARG A 46 -33.65 8.00 -6.63
C ARG A 46 -34.67 7.18 -5.81
N ASN A 47 -35.92 7.11 -6.26
CA ASN A 47 -36.99 6.37 -5.61
C ASN A 47 -37.28 5.06 -6.37
N PRO A 48 -37.01 3.88 -5.77
CA PRO A 48 -37.23 2.58 -6.41
C PRO A 48 -38.71 2.32 -6.78
N GLU A 49 -39.69 2.88 -6.04
CA GLU A 49 -41.12 2.69 -6.32
C GLU A 49 -41.56 3.38 -7.63
N LYS A 50 -40.96 4.53 -7.95
CA LYS A 50 -41.20 5.23 -9.23
C LYS A 50 -40.69 4.39 -10.39
N PHE A 51 -39.57 3.69 -10.20
CA PHE A 51 -38.99 2.80 -11.19
C PHE A 51 -39.80 1.53 -11.41
N GLN A 52 -40.27 0.88 -10.35
CA GLN A 52 -41.21 -0.23 -10.47
C GLN A 52 -42.43 0.17 -11.31
N LYS A 53 -43.03 1.32 -11.00
CA LYS A 53 -44.21 1.82 -11.73
C LYS A 53 -43.91 2.04 -13.21
N PHE A 54 -42.69 2.47 -13.54
CA PHE A 54 -42.24 2.62 -14.91
C PHE A 54 -42.06 1.28 -15.62
N VAL A 55 -41.38 0.29 -15.02
CA VAL A 55 -41.23 -1.06 -15.60
C VAL A 55 -42.60 -1.70 -15.84
N SER A 56 -43.53 -1.59 -14.88
CA SER A 56 -44.90 -2.09 -15.08
C SER A 56 -45.66 -1.37 -16.19
N GLN A 57 -45.42 -0.07 -16.40
CA GLN A 57 -46.02 0.67 -17.53
C GLN A 57 -45.38 0.29 -18.87
N LEU A 58 -44.07 0.03 -18.89
CA LEU A 58 -43.35 -0.45 -20.06
C LEU A 58 -43.91 -1.81 -20.50
N GLU A 59 -44.06 -2.74 -19.56
CA GLU A 59 -44.64 -4.05 -19.79
C GLU A 59 -46.09 -3.95 -20.31
N LEU A 60 -46.93 -3.14 -19.66
CA LEU A 60 -48.31 -2.90 -20.09
C LEU A 60 -48.38 -2.32 -21.51
N THR A 61 -47.49 -1.37 -21.83
CA THR A 61 -47.44 -0.73 -23.15
C THR A 61 -47.03 -1.73 -24.22
N TYR A 62 -46.06 -2.58 -23.91
CA TYR A 62 -45.66 -3.68 -24.79
C TYR A 62 -46.81 -4.67 -25.01
N ASP A 63 -47.45 -5.15 -23.94
CA ASP A 63 -48.55 -6.12 -24.03
C ASP A 63 -49.73 -5.57 -24.87
N SER A 64 -50.03 -4.28 -24.72
CA SER A 64 -51.07 -3.62 -25.51
C SER A 64 -50.69 -3.46 -27.00
N SER A 65 -49.40 -3.45 -27.31
CA SER A 65 -48.87 -3.22 -28.66
C SER A 65 -48.38 -4.48 -29.38
N GLN A 66 -48.18 -5.59 -28.66
CA GLN A 66 -47.61 -6.85 -29.14
C GLN A 66 -48.30 -7.36 -30.41
N MET A 67 -49.63 -7.32 -30.46
CA MET A 67 -50.39 -7.73 -31.64
C MET A 67 -50.07 -6.89 -32.88
N TYR A 68 -49.89 -5.57 -32.71
CA TYR A 68 -49.54 -4.68 -33.82
C TYR A 68 -48.10 -4.88 -34.27
N ILE A 69 -47.17 -5.12 -33.33
CA ILE A 69 -45.76 -5.39 -33.63
C ILE A 69 -45.61 -6.67 -34.47
N ARG A 70 -46.33 -7.74 -34.12
CA ARG A 70 -46.31 -9.02 -34.87
C ARG A 70 -46.85 -8.90 -36.31
N LEU A 71 -47.56 -7.83 -36.64
CA LEU A 71 -48.09 -7.58 -37.99
C LEU A 71 -47.18 -6.71 -38.86
N LEU A 72 -46.08 -6.19 -38.31
CA LEU A 72 -45.08 -5.39 -39.04
C LEU A 72 -44.11 -6.29 -39.81
N ALA A 73 -43.30 -5.68 -40.68
CA ALA A 73 -42.16 -6.37 -41.26
C ALA A 73 -41.19 -6.81 -40.14
N PRO A 74 -40.57 -8.00 -40.21
CA PRO A 74 -39.69 -8.51 -39.15
C PRO A 74 -38.57 -7.55 -38.74
N SER A 75 -37.96 -6.84 -39.71
CA SER A 75 -36.96 -5.80 -39.42
C SER A 75 -37.53 -4.64 -38.60
N ASP A 76 -38.70 -4.11 -38.99
CA ASP A 76 -39.37 -3.02 -38.28
C ASP A 76 -39.84 -3.46 -36.89
N ALA A 77 -40.29 -4.71 -36.76
CA ALA A 77 -40.68 -5.29 -35.48
C ALA A 77 -39.48 -5.41 -34.53
N LEU A 78 -38.34 -5.92 -35.02
CA LEU A 78 -37.12 -6.00 -34.22
C LEU A 78 -36.59 -4.62 -33.84
N ASP A 79 -36.59 -3.65 -34.74
CA ASP A 79 -36.15 -2.28 -34.44
C ASP A 79 -37.00 -1.65 -33.33
N ILE A 80 -38.32 -1.82 -33.37
CA ILE A 80 -39.22 -1.35 -32.30
C ILE A 80 -38.94 -2.10 -30.99
N MET A 81 -38.76 -3.41 -31.03
CA MET A 81 -38.46 -4.19 -29.83
C MET A 81 -37.08 -3.84 -29.24
N LYS A 82 -36.07 -3.54 -30.07
CA LYS A 82 -34.76 -2.99 -29.63
C LYS A 82 -34.98 -1.67 -28.89
N GLN A 83 -35.88 -0.81 -29.38
CA GLN A 83 -36.21 0.43 -28.67
C GLN A 83 -36.83 0.18 -27.28
N TYR A 84 -37.66 -0.85 -27.11
CA TYR A 84 -38.16 -1.23 -25.77
C TYR A 84 -37.03 -1.62 -24.79
N LEU A 85 -35.92 -2.19 -25.28
CA LEU A 85 -34.72 -2.44 -24.47
C LEU A 85 -33.96 -1.12 -24.17
N THR A 86 -33.91 -0.17 -25.12
CA THR A 86 -33.15 1.08 -24.96
C THR A 86 -33.87 2.19 -24.21
N VAL A 87 -35.18 2.11 -24.01
CA VAL A 87 -35.94 3.14 -23.26
C VAL A 87 -35.48 3.30 -21.81
N MET A 88 -34.64 2.39 -21.30
CA MET A 88 -33.99 2.47 -19.99
C MET A 88 -32.75 3.38 -19.95
N VAL A 89 -32.11 3.69 -21.09
CA VAL A 89 -30.88 4.51 -21.19
C VAL A 89 -30.99 5.92 -20.61
N PRO A 90 -32.12 6.66 -20.74
CA PRO A 90 -32.25 8.01 -20.18
C PRO A 90 -32.10 8.08 -18.65
N LEU A 91 -32.04 6.93 -17.97
CA LEU A 91 -31.87 6.82 -16.52
C LEU A 91 -30.38 6.66 -16.12
N HIS A 92 -29.44 6.65 -17.08
CA HIS A 92 -28.01 6.42 -16.84
C HIS A 92 -27.38 7.39 -15.83
N ASP A 93 -27.76 8.67 -15.86
CA ASP A 93 -27.28 9.69 -14.91
C ASP A 93 -27.70 9.42 -13.44
N CYS A 94 -28.62 8.47 -13.21
CA CYS A 94 -29.09 8.11 -11.87
C CYS A 94 -28.34 6.90 -11.25
N TYR A 95 -27.50 6.19 -12.00
CA TYR A 95 -27.00 4.86 -11.61
C TYR A 95 -25.63 4.81 -10.94
N GLU A 96 -24.83 5.89 -10.94
CA GLU A 96 -23.47 5.92 -10.33
C GLU A 96 -23.42 5.61 -8.81
N SER A 97 -24.55 5.38 -8.13
CA SER A 97 -24.54 4.83 -6.77
C SER A 97 -25.87 4.16 -6.40
N ILE A 98 -26.29 3.13 -7.13
CA ILE A 98 -27.44 2.31 -6.68
C ILE A 98 -27.01 1.53 -5.44
N PRO A 99 -27.75 1.59 -4.32
CA PRO A 99 -27.40 0.82 -3.14
C PRO A 99 -27.67 -0.67 -3.37
N ASP A 100 -26.73 -1.50 -2.93
CA ASP A 100 -26.89 -2.96 -2.87
C ASP A 100 -27.91 -3.33 -1.79
N ASN A 101 -29.18 -3.35 -2.16
CA ASN A 101 -30.27 -3.78 -1.29
C ASN A 101 -31.23 -4.72 -2.04
N SER A 102 -31.98 -5.52 -1.28
CA SER A 102 -32.92 -6.49 -1.83
C SER A 102 -34.03 -5.84 -2.67
N THR A 103 -34.43 -4.60 -2.37
CA THR A 103 -35.47 -3.93 -3.15
C THR A 103 -35.01 -3.64 -4.58
N TRP A 104 -33.78 -3.19 -4.78
CA TRP A 104 -33.23 -2.95 -6.12
C TRP A 104 -32.98 -4.26 -6.88
N GLN A 105 -32.69 -5.35 -6.17
CA GLN A 105 -32.56 -6.69 -6.73
C GLN A 105 -33.90 -7.23 -7.25
N ASP A 106 -34.97 -7.15 -6.46
CA ASP A 106 -36.32 -7.60 -6.88
C ASP A 106 -36.81 -6.86 -8.13
N TRP A 107 -36.52 -5.55 -8.23
CA TRP A 107 -36.87 -4.76 -9.42
C TRP A 107 -36.04 -5.09 -10.64
N LEU A 108 -34.76 -5.33 -10.45
CA LEU A 108 -33.86 -5.80 -11.50
C LEU A 108 -34.32 -7.15 -12.05
N ILE A 109 -34.70 -8.08 -11.19
CA ILE A 109 -35.25 -9.39 -11.58
C ILE A 109 -36.53 -9.19 -12.39
N THR A 110 -37.42 -8.27 -11.99
CA THR A 110 -38.64 -7.96 -12.74
C THR A 110 -38.32 -7.43 -14.15
N LEU A 111 -37.34 -6.54 -14.27
CA LEU A 111 -36.88 -6.02 -15.56
C LEU A 111 -36.25 -7.10 -16.44
N LEU A 112 -35.36 -7.91 -15.87
CA LEU A 112 -34.70 -9.02 -16.58
C LEU A 112 -35.71 -10.05 -17.09
N ASN A 113 -36.76 -10.36 -16.31
CA ASN A 113 -37.86 -11.21 -16.77
C ASN A 113 -38.59 -10.61 -17.97
N PHE A 114 -38.88 -9.30 -17.93
CA PHE A 114 -39.48 -8.62 -19.08
C PHE A 114 -38.57 -8.68 -20.31
N TRP A 115 -37.26 -8.49 -20.14
CA TRP A 115 -36.28 -8.57 -21.23
C TRP A 115 -36.18 -9.99 -21.80
N VAL A 116 -36.12 -11.02 -20.96
CA VAL A 116 -36.13 -12.42 -21.39
C VAL A 116 -37.38 -12.69 -22.25
N ARG A 117 -38.56 -12.28 -21.79
CA ARG A 117 -39.83 -12.45 -22.51
C ARG A 117 -39.82 -11.69 -23.85
N LEU A 118 -39.32 -10.46 -23.86
CA LEU A 118 -39.20 -9.64 -25.06
C LEU A 118 -38.24 -10.28 -26.08
N THR A 119 -37.10 -10.81 -25.63
CA THR A 119 -36.12 -11.48 -26.49
C THR A 119 -36.62 -12.83 -27.00
N GLU A 120 -37.45 -13.55 -26.25
CA GLU A 120 -38.17 -14.75 -26.73
C GLU A 120 -39.13 -14.39 -27.88
N ASP A 121 -39.93 -13.33 -27.73
CA ASP A 121 -40.80 -12.83 -28.80
C ASP A 121 -40.00 -12.38 -30.04
N MET A 122 -38.83 -11.73 -29.83
CA MET A 122 -37.91 -11.37 -30.93
C MET A 122 -37.38 -12.62 -31.66
N GLN A 123 -37.00 -13.66 -30.91
CA GLN A 123 -36.49 -14.92 -31.46
C GLN A 123 -37.55 -15.64 -32.30
N ASP A 124 -38.80 -15.62 -31.85
CA ASP A 124 -39.94 -16.19 -32.59
C ASP A 124 -40.17 -15.46 -33.91
N ILE A 125 -40.10 -14.12 -33.93
CA ILE A 125 -40.23 -13.32 -35.15
C ILE A 125 -39.07 -13.58 -36.11
N ALA A 126 -37.83 -13.63 -35.60
CA ALA A 126 -36.64 -13.92 -36.39
C ALA A 126 -36.66 -15.33 -37.01
N SER A 127 -37.21 -16.32 -36.30
CA SER A 127 -37.27 -17.72 -36.74
C SER A 127 -38.32 -17.98 -37.84
N ASN A 128 -39.34 -17.11 -37.95
CA ASN A 128 -40.41 -17.24 -38.94
C ASN A 128 -40.02 -16.74 -40.34
N GLU A 129 -38.88 -16.05 -40.49
CA GLU A 129 -38.41 -15.54 -41.77
C GLU A 129 -37.36 -16.48 -42.39
N SER A 130 -37.63 -17.05 -43.57
CA SER A 130 -36.77 -18.04 -44.23
C SER A 130 -35.40 -17.50 -44.71
N SER A 131 -35.05 -16.26 -44.39
CA SER A 131 -33.77 -15.63 -44.71
C SER A 131 -33.13 -14.99 -43.48
N VAL A 132 -32.87 -15.79 -42.45
CA VAL A 132 -32.09 -15.43 -41.24
C VAL A 132 -30.80 -14.66 -41.56
N LYS A 133 -30.21 -14.88 -42.74
CA LYS A 133 -29.00 -14.17 -43.23
C LYS A 133 -29.17 -12.66 -43.53
N LYS A 134 -30.37 -12.10 -43.49
CA LYS A 134 -30.62 -10.68 -43.83
C LYS A 134 -30.83 -9.74 -42.64
N LEU A 135 -30.95 -10.26 -41.42
CA LEU A 135 -31.50 -9.48 -40.29
C LEU A 135 -30.47 -8.85 -39.34
N GLY A 136 -29.16 -9.09 -39.51
CA GLY A 136 -28.08 -8.41 -38.77
C GLY A 136 -27.98 -8.72 -37.25
N PHE A 137 -29.10 -9.06 -36.60
CA PHE A 137 -29.23 -9.27 -35.16
C PHE A 137 -29.76 -10.67 -34.84
N TYR A 138 -29.17 -11.34 -33.86
CA TYR A 138 -29.58 -12.68 -33.42
C TYR A 138 -30.05 -12.64 -31.95
N PRO A 139 -31.37 -12.69 -31.69
CA PRO A 139 -31.93 -12.58 -30.34
C PRO A 139 -31.51 -13.72 -29.40
N GLY A 140 -31.21 -14.91 -29.93
CA GLY A 140 -30.90 -16.10 -29.13
C GLY A 140 -29.62 -16.01 -28.29
N SER A 141 -28.62 -15.23 -28.72
CA SER A 141 -27.40 -15.02 -27.94
C SER A 141 -27.67 -14.15 -26.70
N LEU A 142 -28.37 -13.03 -26.90
CA LEU A 142 -28.81 -12.17 -25.81
C LEU A 142 -29.72 -12.94 -24.83
N LEU A 143 -30.64 -13.76 -25.35
CA LEU A 143 -31.52 -14.58 -24.50
C LEU A 143 -30.73 -15.52 -23.58
N SER A 144 -29.68 -16.15 -24.12
CA SER A 144 -28.80 -17.06 -23.36
C SER A 144 -28.05 -16.30 -22.28
N CYS A 145 -27.46 -15.14 -22.61
CA CYS A 145 -26.79 -14.27 -21.64
C CYS A 145 -27.74 -13.83 -20.53
N LEU A 146 -28.94 -13.35 -20.88
CA LEU A 146 -29.93 -12.85 -19.92
C LEU A 146 -30.43 -13.93 -18.96
N LYS A 147 -30.62 -15.17 -19.43
CA LYS A 147 -31.06 -16.29 -18.57
C LYS A 147 -30.02 -16.63 -17.51
N VAL A 148 -28.75 -16.75 -17.91
CA VAL A 148 -27.65 -17.01 -16.96
C VAL A 148 -27.46 -15.83 -16.03
N PHE A 149 -27.42 -14.61 -16.57
CA PHE A 149 -27.26 -13.40 -15.79
C PHE A 149 -28.37 -13.21 -14.75
N MET A 150 -29.63 -13.45 -15.12
CA MET A 150 -30.76 -13.40 -14.17
C MET A 150 -30.59 -14.41 -13.03
N ARG A 151 -30.11 -15.63 -13.32
CA ARG A 151 -29.81 -16.62 -12.27
C ARG A 151 -28.70 -16.13 -11.34
N LEU A 152 -27.61 -15.59 -11.89
CA LEU A 152 -26.48 -15.06 -11.11
C LEU A 152 -26.90 -13.92 -10.16
N VAL A 153 -27.83 -13.07 -10.61
CA VAL A 153 -28.44 -12.00 -9.78
C VAL A 153 -29.32 -12.58 -8.68
N MET A 154 -30.09 -13.64 -8.98
CA MET A 154 -30.94 -14.30 -7.98
C MET A 154 -30.15 -15.09 -6.92
N GLU A 155 -28.95 -15.56 -7.27
CA GLU A 155 -28.05 -16.33 -6.40
C GLU A 155 -27.11 -15.44 -5.57
N ASP A 156 -27.26 -14.11 -5.62
CA ASP A 156 -26.40 -13.12 -4.96
C ASP A 156 -24.91 -13.21 -5.37
N ILE A 157 -24.62 -13.82 -6.54
CA ILE A 157 -23.25 -13.91 -7.08
C ILE A 157 -22.82 -12.58 -7.69
N VAL A 158 -23.75 -11.87 -8.35
CA VAL A 158 -23.54 -10.52 -8.88
C VAL A 158 -24.38 -9.53 -8.08
N SER A 159 -23.77 -8.44 -7.61
CA SER A 159 -24.48 -7.45 -6.79
C SER A 159 -25.50 -6.65 -7.61
N PRO A 160 -26.53 -6.07 -6.98
CA PRO A 160 -27.48 -5.20 -7.68
C PRO A 160 -26.80 -4.03 -8.40
N SER A 161 -25.83 -3.36 -7.77
CA SER A 161 -25.06 -2.27 -8.39
C SER A 161 -24.33 -2.71 -9.67
N GLN A 162 -23.52 -3.77 -9.59
CA GLN A 162 -22.83 -4.37 -10.74
C GLN A 162 -23.81 -4.72 -11.86
N SER A 163 -24.98 -5.22 -11.48
CA SER A 163 -25.95 -5.71 -12.45
C SER A 163 -26.65 -4.59 -13.20
N TRP A 164 -27.01 -3.51 -12.51
CA TRP A 164 -27.58 -2.32 -13.12
C TRP A 164 -26.59 -1.62 -14.05
N ASP A 165 -25.32 -1.52 -13.63
CA ASP A 165 -24.26 -0.98 -14.45
C ASP A 165 -24.02 -1.84 -15.71
N THR A 166 -24.15 -3.17 -15.58
CA THR A 166 -24.01 -4.10 -16.71
C THR A 166 -25.11 -3.84 -17.74
N ILE A 167 -26.36 -3.72 -17.27
CA ILE A 167 -27.51 -3.42 -18.14
C ILE A 167 -27.31 -2.06 -18.81
N ALA A 168 -26.96 -1.02 -18.06
CA ALA A 168 -26.75 0.30 -18.62
C ALA A 168 -25.62 0.33 -19.65
N GLY A 169 -24.48 -0.30 -19.34
CA GLY A 169 -23.32 -0.41 -20.23
C GLY A 169 -23.59 -1.24 -21.48
N TYR A 170 -24.38 -2.31 -21.36
CA TYR A 170 -24.83 -3.11 -22.50
C TYR A 170 -25.71 -2.29 -23.43
N VAL A 171 -26.70 -1.55 -22.91
CA VAL A 171 -27.63 -0.81 -23.76
C VAL A 171 -26.98 0.41 -24.41
N ALA A 172 -25.99 1.03 -23.77
CA ALA A 172 -25.25 2.15 -24.34
C ALA A 172 -24.40 1.74 -25.56
N ASN A 173 -23.90 0.50 -25.59
CA ASN A 173 -22.92 0.04 -26.59
C ASN A 173 -23.41 -1.12 -27.47
N GLY A 174 -24.48 -1.81 -27.08
CA GLY A 174 -25.03 -3.01 -27.71
C GLY A 174 -26.20 -2.73 -28.66
N LEU A 175 -26.85 -3.80 -29.14
CA LEU A 175 -27.95 -3.80 -30.12
C LEU A 175 -27.52 -3.40 -31.55
N ILE A 176 -26.23 -3.57 -31.86
CA ILE A 176 -25.58 -3.26 -33.15
C ILE A 176 -25.43 -4.56 -33.96
N ASP A 177 -25.69 -4.51 -35.26
CA ASP A 177 -25.88 -5.67 -36.13
C ASP A 177 -24.64 -6.58 -36.33
N ASP A 178 -24.32 -7.46 -35.36
CA ASP A 178 -23.64 -8.76 -35.55
C ASP A 178 -23.74 -9.68 -34.29
N PHE A 179 -23.90 -10.99 -34.48
CA PHE A 179 -24.07 -12.02 -33.42
C PHE A 179 -22.89 -12.09 -32.44
N ALA A 180 -21.67 -12.16 -32.97
CA ALA A 180 -20.45 -12.30 -32.17
C ALA A 180 -20.18 -11.05 -31.32
N VAL A 181 -20.63 -9.91 -31.82
CA VAL A 181 -20.40 -8.60 -31.20
C VAL A 181 -21.30 -8.44 -29.97
N GLU A 182 -22.52 -8.99 -29.97
CA GLU A 182 -23.45 -8.90 -28.83
C GLU A 182 -22.97 -9.63 -27.57
N ILE A 183 -22.47 -10.87 -27.69
CA ILE A 183 -21.94 -11.63 -26.53
C ILE A 183 -20.72 -10.91 -25.95
N LEU A 184 -19.82 -10.43 -26.82
CA LEU A 184 -18.64 -9.69 -26.41
C LEU A 184 -18.99 -8.36 -25.75
N ILE A 185 -19.98 -7.62 -26.25
CA ILE A 185 -20.44 -6.35 -25.65
C ILE A 185 -21.07 -6.61 -24.28
N PHE A 186 -21.92 -7.63 -24.15
CA PHE A 186 -22.55 -7.97 -22.87
C PHE A 186 -21.49 -8.36 -21.82
N CYS A 187 -20.55 -9.23 -22.16
CA CYS A 187 -19.48 -9.62 -21.25
C CYS A 187 -18.52 -8.45 -20.95
N LYS A 188 -18.25 -7.59 -21.93
CA LYS A 188 -17.48 -6.34 -21.72
C LYS A 188 -18.18 -5.40 -20.74
N ALA A 189 -19.50 -5.27 -20.82
CA ALA A 189 -20.27 -4.49 -19.87
C ALA A 189 -20.15 -5.09 -18.45
N MET A 190 -20.26 -6.41 -18.30
CA MET A 190 -20.05 -7.09 -17.01
C MET A 190 -18.65 -6.81 -16.43
N VAL A 191 -17.61 -6.86 -17.27
CA VAL A 191 -16.23 -6.54 -16.84
C VAL A 191 -16.13 -5.11 -16.33
N PHE A 192 -16.69 -4.14 -17.05
CA PHE A 192 -16.62 -2.72 -16.66
C PHE A 192 -17.51 -2.37 -15.47
N SER A 193 -18.53 -3.17 -15.19
CA SER A 193 -19.31 -3.09 -13.95
C SER A 193 -18.60 -3.72 -12.75
N GLY A 194 -17.45 -4.37 -12.96
CA GLY A 194 -16.67 -4.99 -11.90
C GLY A 194 -17.20 -6.36 -11.45
N CYS A 195 -17.92 -7.08 -12.30
CA CYS A 195 -18.32 -8.47 -12.04
C CYS A 195 -17.10 -9.39 -11.95
N ASP A 196 -17.19 -10.45 -11.14
CA ASP A 196 -16.12 -11.44 -11.01
C ASP A 196 -16.02 -12.34 -12.26
N SER A 197 -14.79 -12.78 -12.57
CA SER A 197 -14.49 -13.61 -13.75
C SER A 197 -15.26 -14.93 -13.79
N GLY A 198 -15.62 -15.51 -12.65
CA GLY A 198 -16.45 -16.72 -12.58
C GLY A 198 -17.83 -16.51 -13.21
N ALA A 199 -18.50 -15.42 -12.85
CA ALA A 199 -19.80 -15.03 -13.41
C ALA A 199 -19.72 -14.73 -14.91
N ILE A 200 -18.66 -14.01 -15.33
CA ILE A 200 -18.43 -13.66 -16.75
C ILE A 200 -18.20 -14.92 -17.59
N SER A 201 -17.37 -15.84 -17.09
CA SER A 201 -17.04 -17.10 -17.77
C SER A 201 -18.26 -17.99 -17.97
N GLU A 202 -19.16 -18.01 -16.99
CA GLU A 202 -20.38 -18.80 -17.07
C GLU A 202 -21.35 -18.25 -18.13
N VAL A 203 -21.58 -16.94 -18.14
CA VAL A 203 -22.40 -16.26 -19.18
C VAL A 203 -21.81 -16.51 -20.58
N PHE A 204 -20.49 -16.34 -20.72
CA PHE A 204 -19.79 -16.51 -21.98
C PHE A 204 -19.86 -17.96 -22.50
N SER A 205 -19.65 -18.94 -21.62
CA SER A 205 -19.65 -20.36 -21.99
C SER A 205 -21.04 -20.85 -22.41
N GLU A 206 -22.09 -20.45 -21.70
CA GLU A 206 -23.47 -20.83 -22.07
C GLU A 206 -23.88 -20.20 -23.41
N ALA A 207 -23.58 -18.91 -23.61
CA ALA A 207 -23.93 -18.19 -24.82
C ALA A 207 -23.25 -18.77 -26.07
N ILE A 208 -22.02 -19.29 -25.94
CA ILE A 208 -21.30 -19.97 -27.01
C ILE A 208 -21.80 -21.40 -27.22
N SER A 209 -22.15 -22.14 -26.17
CA SER A 209 -22.63 -23.53 -26.31
C SER A 209 -23.91 -23.66 -27.13
N GLN A 210 -24.82 -22.67 -27.01
CA GLN A 210 -26.07 -22.61 -27.78
C GLN A 210 -25.84 -22.31 -29.28
N HIS A 211 -24.69 -21.73 -29.64
CA HIS A 211 -24.30 -21.46 -31.03
C HIS A 211 -23.89 -22.73 -31.79
N ASP A 212 -23.11 -23.61 -31.16
CA ASP A 212 -22.63 -24.85 -31.80
C ASP A 212 -23.76 -25.82 -32.13
N THR A 213 -24.90 -25.66 -31.45
CA THR A 213 -26.09 -26.50 -31.65
C THR A 213 -26.95 -26.02 -32.83
N SER A 214 -26.81 -24.76 -33.28
CA SER A 214 -27.71 -24.14 -34.27
C SER A 214 -27.08 -23.84 -35.63
N SER A 215 -25.76 -23.95 -35.79
CA SER A 215 -25.05 -23.63 -37.05
C SER A 215 -24.40 -24.86 -37.71
N THR A 216 -25.02 -25.39 -38.78
CA THR A 216 -24.31 -26.27 -39.72
C THR A 216 -23.29 -25.47 -40.53
N SER A 217 -22.01 -25.65 -40.21
CA SER A 217 -20.83 -25.39 -41.03
C SER A 217 -20.73 -24.00 -41.70
N SER A 218 -20.00 -23.07 -41.06
CA SER A 218 -19.19 -22.09 -41.79
C SER A 218 -17.82 -21.96 -41.12
N SER A 219 -16.79 -22.36 -41.86
CA SER A 219 -15.42 -22.60 -41.43
C SER A 219 -14.57 -21.35 -41.18
N ASN A 220 -15.12 -20.29 -40.58
CA ASN A 220 -14.36 -19.07 -40.22
C ASN A 220 -14.46 -18.70 -38.72
N CYS A 221 -15.12 -19.50 -37.90
CA CYS A 221 -15.14 -19.28 -36.45
C CYS A 221 -13.93 -19.99 -35.84
N GLU A 222 -12.74 -19.40 -35.97
CA GLU A 222 -11.62 -19.73 -35.08
C GLU A 222 -12.05 -19.30 -33.67
N SER A 223 -12.68 -20.24 -32.95
CA SER A 223 -12.81 -20.31 -31.49
C SER A 223 -12.62 -18.98 -30.75
N GLN A 224 -13.71 -18.25 -30.53
CA GLN A 224 -13.76 -17.12 -29.59
C GLN A 224 -13.58 -17.64 -28.16
N ASP A 225 -12.34 -17.78 -27.73
CA ASP A 225 -11.98 -18.17 -26.38
C ASP A 225 -12.14 -16.96 -25.42
N ILE A 226 -12.38 -17.23 -24.14
CA ILE A 226 -12.50 -16.19 -23.09
C ILE A 226 -11.22 -15.34 -23.00
N LEU A 227 -10.08 -15.91 -23.38
CA LEU A 227 -8.80 -15.20 -23.52
C LEU A 227 -8.90 -14.04 -24.52
N HIS A 228 -9.58 -14.25 -25.65
CA HIS A 228 -9.73 -13.24 -26.69
C HIS A 228 -10.66 -12.11 -26.24
N LEU A 229 -11.68 -12.40 -25.43
CA LEU A 229 -12.54 -11.39 -24.81
C LEU A 229 -11.70 -10.42 -23.95
N TYR A 230 -10.93 -10.95 -23.00
CA TYR A 230 -10.11 -10.11 -22.11
C TYR A 230 -9.01 -9.35 -22.86
N THR A 231 -8.41 -9.96 -23.89
CA THR A 231 -7.41 -9.28 -24.74
C THR A 231 -8.03 -8.13 -25.52
N ASN A 232 -9.21 -8.35 -26.12
CA ASN A 232 -9.96 -7.32 -26.84
C ASN A 232 -10.40 -6.15 -25.96
N ILE A 233 -10.63 -6.39 -24.67
CA ILE A 233 -10.99 -5.34 -23.71
C ILE A 233 -9.72 -4.58 -23.26
N LEU A 234 -8.62 -5.29 -23.02
CA LEU A 234 -7.37 -4.71 -22.52
C LEU A 234 -6.68 -3.82 -23.57
N GLU A 235 -6.61 -4.24 -24.83
CA GLU A 235 -5.85 -3.50 -25.86
C GLU A 235 -6.31 -2.05 -26.08
N PRO A 236 -7.62 -1.74 -26.21
CA PRO A 236 -8.09 -0.36 -26.29
C PRO A 236 -7.73 0.45 -25.05
N ILE A 237 -7.87 -0.13 -23.85
CA ILE A 237 -7.55 0.55 -22.59
C ILE A 237 -6.07 0.92 -22.54
N LEU A 238 -5.18 0.02 -22.97
CA LEU A 238 -3.74 0.30 -23.04
C LEU A 238 -3.40 1.41 -24.06
N LYS A 239 -4.11 1.48 -25.19
CA LYS A 239 -3.96 2.57 -26.17
C LYS A 239 -4.45 3.91 -25.62
N ASP A 240 -5.54 3.90 -24.87
CA ASP A 240 -6.08 5.11 -24.25
C ASP A 240 -5.11 5.67 -23.19
N LEU A 241 -4.43 4.80 -22.45
CA LEU A 241 -3.34 5.18 -21.53
C LEU A 241 -2.16 5.83 -22.25
N GLU A 242 -1.79 5.35 -23.43
CA GLU A 242 -0.76 5.97 -24.28
C GLU A 242 -1.15 7.40 -24.70
N SER A 243 -2.44 7.62 -24.97
CA SER A 243 -2.97 8.94 -25.36
C SER A 243 -3.11 9.93 -24.19
N GLY A 244 -2.88 9.48 -22.95
CA GLY A 244 -2.99 10.29 -21.73
C GLY A 244 -4.42 10.50 -21.23
N SER A 245 -5.37 9.64 -21.62
CA SER A 245 -6.72 9.68 -21.06
C SER A 245 -6.69 9.21 -19.59
N HIS A 246 -7.40 9.90 -18.70
CA HIS A 246 -7.39 9.64 -17.26
C HIS A 246 -8.51 8.69 -16.79
N GLU A 247 -9.22 8.03 -17.71
CA GLU A 247 -10.31 7.10 -17.38
C GLU A 247 -9.78 5.71 -16.99
N ASN A 248 -9.06 5.66 -15.87
CA ASN A 248 -8.42 4.44 -15.36
C ASN A 248 -9.40 3.44 -14.71
N GLN A 249 -10.68 3.82 -14.55
CA GLN A 249 -11.70 2.99 -13.91
C GLN A 249 -11.90 1.65 -14.62
N ASN A 250 -11.96 1.65 -15.96
CA ASN A 250 -12.13 0.44 -16.75
C ASN A 250 -10.98 -0.56 -16.56
N LEU A 251 -9.75 -0.05 -16.42
CA LEU A 251 -8.58 -0.89 -16.11
C LEU A 251 -8.71 -1.50 -14.72
N TYR A 252 -9.12 -0.72 -13.72
CA TYR A 252 -9.30 -1.24 -12.35
C TYR A 252 -10.40 -2.30 -12.30
N HIS A 253 -11.53 -2.09 -12.95
CA HIS A 253 -12.62 -3.07 -13.01
C HIS A 253 -12.18 -4.37 -13.72
N LEU A 254 -11.43 -4.27 -14.82
CA LEU A 254 -10.86 -5.44 -15.50
C LEU A 254 -9.90 -6.22 -14.57
N LEU A 255 -8.96 -5.53 -13.91
CA LEU A 255 -8.02 -6.18 -13.00
C LEU A 255 -8.70 -6.77 -11.76
N SER A 256 -9.72 -6.09 -11.25
CA SER A 256 -10.53 -6.54 -10.11
C SER A 256 -11.35 -7.79 -10.44
N SER A 257 -11.90 -7.88 -11.67
CA SER A 257 -12.64 -9.07 -12.13
C SER A 257 -11.79 -10.36 -12.07
N LEU A 258 -10.47 -10.22 -12.17
CA LEU A 258 -9.51 -11.32 -12.15
C LEU A 258 -8.96 -11.62 -10.75
N SER A 259 -9.40 -10.90 -9.70
CA SER A 259 -8.77 -10.97 -8.37
C SER A 259 -9.09 -12.25 -7.58
N LYS A 260 -10.35 -12.68 -7.56
CA LYS A 260 -10.80 -13.85 -6.80
C LYS A 260 -10.54 -15.17 -7.52
N LEU A 261 -10.30 -16.24 -6.78
CA LEU A 261 -10.20 -17.61 -7.30
C LEU A 261 -11.59 -18.27 -7.46
N GLU A 262 -12.39 -17.78 -8.41
CA GLU A 262 -13.76 -18.26 -8.65
C GLU A 262 -13.93 -18.80 -10.08
N GLY A 263 -14.77 -19.83 -10.24
CA GLY A 263 -15.08 -20.44 -11.56
C GLY A 263 -14.07 -21.51 -12.02
N GLN A 264 -13.89 -21.63 -13.34
CA GLN A 264 -12.97 -22.60 -13.94
C GLN A 264 -11.52 -22.13 -13.81
N LEU A 265 -10.80 -22.69 -12.84
CA LEU A 265 -9.45 -22.26 -12.45
C LEU A 265 -8.44 -22.26 -13.61
N GLU A 266 -8.48 -23.26 -14.49
CA GLU A 266 -7.55 -23.34 -15.64
C GLU A 266 -7.75 -22.17 -16.61
N ASN A 267 -9.00 -21.81 -16.90
CA ASN A 267 -9.33 -20.70 -17.79
C ASN A 267 -8.97 -19.36 -17.14
N LEU A 268 -9.24 -19.20 -15.84
CA LEU A 268 -8.84 -18.02 -15.07
C LEU A 268 -7.33 -17.83 -15.07
N GLN A 269 -6.55 -18.90 -14.83
CA GLN A 269 -5.09 -18.84 -14.86
C GLN A 269 -4.58 -18.42 -16.24
N ARG A 270 -5.09 -19.02 -17.33
CA ARG A 270 -4.72 -18.64 -18.70
C ARG A 270 -5.05 -17.17 -19.02
N VAL A 271 -6.22 -16.69 -18.60
CA VAL A 271 -6.60 -15.27 -18.77
C VAL A 271 -5.67 -14.35 -17.98
N ARG A 272 -5.40 -14.67 -16.70
CA ARG A 272 -4.45 -13.93 -15.86
C ARG A 272 -3.06 -13.87 -16.50
N GLU A 273 -2.58 -14.98 -17.07
CA GLU A 273 -1.30 -15.03 -17.79
C GLU A 273 -1.28 -14.11 -19.01
N VAL A 274 -2.29 -14.17 -19.88
CA VAL A 274 -2.33 -13.34 -21.10
C VAL A 274 -2.42 -11.85 -20.75
N VAL A 275 -3.26 -11.48 -19.78
CA VAL A 275 -3.39 -10.10 -19.30
C VAL A 275 -2.06 -9.62 -18.70
N TRP A 276 -1.42 -10.45 -17.88
CA TRP A 276 -0.12 -10.15 -17.29
C TRP A 276 0.99 -9.98 -18.33
N GLU A 277 1.12 -10.90 -19.29
CA GLU A 277 2.10 -10.84 -20.36
C GLU A 277 1.90 -9.60 -21.24
N ARG A 278 0.64 -9.24 -21.53
CA ARG A 278 0.34 -8.06 -22.33
C ARG A 278 0.69 -6.76 -21.60
N MET A 279 0.41 -6.67 -20.30
CA MET A 279 0.82 -5.55 -19.45
C MET A 279 2.34 -5.45 -19.34
N ALA A 280 3.04 -6.59 -19.18
CA ALA A 280 4.50 -6.64 -19.16
C ALA A 280 5.10 -6.10 -20.46
N GLN A 281 4.64 -6.59 -21.61
CA GLN A 281 5.06 -6.12 -22.94
C GLN A 281 4.80 -4.61 -23.12
N PHE A 282 3.69 -4.11 -22.58
CA PHE A 282 3.39 -2.68 -22.62
C PHE A 282 4.35 -1.89 -21.73
N SER A 283 4.66 -2.35 -20.51
CA SER A 283 5.63 -1.68 -19.63
C SER A 283 7.07 -1.71 -20.15
N ASP A 284 7.43 -2.73 -20.92
CA ASP A 284 8.77 -2.89 -21.50
C ASP A 284 8.96 -2.05 -22.78
N ASN A 285 7.89 -1.49 -23.35
CA ASN A 285 7.98 -0.66 -24.54
C ASN A 285 8.66 0.69 -24.23
N SER A 286 9.91 0.82 -24.66
CA SER A 286 10.72 2.04 -24.48
C SER A 286 10.21 3.26 -25.24
N GLN A 287 9.28 3.10 -26.19
CA GLN A 287 8.68 4.23 -26.93
C GLN A 287 7.61 4.96 -26.10
N LEU A 288 7.09 4.33 -25.04
CA LEU A 288 6.06 4.93 -24.20
C LEU A 288 6.65 5.89 -23.15
N PRO A 289 5.89 6.91 -22.72
CA PRO A 289 6.31 7.79 -21.63
C PRO A 289 6.63 7.01 -20.35
N SER A 290 7.71 7.38 -19.66
CA SER A 290 8.17 6.67 -18.45
C SER A 290 7.11 6.66 -17.33
N GLN A 291 6.28 7.70 -17.23
CA GLN A 291 5.19 7.80 -16.26
C GLN A 291 4.14 6.70 -16.47
N VAL A 292 3.78 6.40 -17.72
CA VAL A 292 2.79 5.37 -18.06
C VAL A 292 3.37 3.98 -17.79
N ARG A 293 4.64 3.78 -18.13
CA ARG A 293 5.36 2.52 -17.86
C ARG A 293 5.46 2.23 -16.35
N VAL A 294 5.83 3.24 -15.56
CA VAL A 294 5.87 3.15 -14.09
C VAL A 294 4.48 2.82 -13.54
N TYR A 295 3.44 3.50 -14.02
CA TYR A 295 2.07 3.27 -13.57
C TYR A 295 1.61 1.82 -13.79
N VAL A 296 1.88 1.24 -14.97
CA VAL A 296 1.54 -0.17 -15.26
C VAL A 296 2.36 -1.14 -14.41
N LEU A 297 3.65 -0.85 -14.19
CA LEU A 297 4.50 -1.65 -13.30
C LEU A 297 4.03 -1.59 -11.84
N GLU A 298 3.55 -0.44 -11.38
CA GLU A 298 2.96 -0.30 -10.04
C GLU A 298 1.70 -1.17 -9.89
N LEU A 299 0.82 -1.18 -10.89
CA LEU A 299 -0.34 -2.06 -10.93
C LEU A 299 0.04 -3.54 -10.89
N MET A 300 1.06 -3.94 -11.64
CA MET A 300 1.56 -5.31 -11.64
C MET A 300 2.10 -5.73 -10.27
N GLN A 301 2.76 -4.82 -9.53
CA GLN A 301 3.22 -5.10 -8.17
C GLN A 301 2.07 -5.20 -7.16
N LEU A 302 1.03 -4.36 -7.30
CA LEU A 302 -0.18 -4.44 -6.47
C LEU A 302 -0.93 -5.76 -6.68
N ILE A 303 -1.06 -6.21 -7.93
CA ILE A 303 -1.69 -7.49 -8.27
C ILE A 303 -1.00 -8.66 -7.55
N ARG A 304 0.32 -8.60 -7.35
CA ARG A 304 1.08 -9.62 -6.60
C ARG A 304 0.88 -9.56 -5.08
N GLY A 305 0.20 -8.54 -4.55
CA GLY A 305 0.02 -8.34 -3.11
C GLY A 305 1.27 -7.82 -2.38
N ARG A 306 2.29 -7.34 -3.11
CA ARG A 306 3.50 -6.77 -2.50
C ARG A 306 3.30 -5.29 -2.20
N ASN A 307 3.37 -4.93 -0.92
CA ASN A 307 3.31 -3.54 -0.46
C ASN A 307 4.70 -2.90 -0.46
N ILE A 308 5.21 -2.55 -1.65
CA ILE A 308 6.30 -1.58 -1.74
C ILE A 308 5.78 -0.25 -1.15
N LYS A 309 6.47 0.30 -0.15
CA LYS A 309 6.12 1.61 0.42
C LYS A 309 6.17 2.65 -0.71
N GLY A 310 5.10 3.43 -0.88
CA GLY A 310 5.05 4.53 -1.87
C GLY A 310 3.98 4.41 -2.96
N PHE A 311 3.12 3.39 -2.97
CA PHE A 311 1.96 3.38 -3.87
C PHE A 311 0.98 4.52 -3.55
N SER A 312 0.32 5.05 -4.58
CA SER A 312 -0.74 6.02 -4.39
C SER A 312 -1.89 5.38 -3.58
N ALA A 313 -2.41 6.11 -2.58
CA ALA A 313 -3.54 5.66 -1.76
C ALA A 313 -4.81 5.39 -2.59
N GLU A 314 -4.90 6.00 -3.77
CA GLU A 314 -5.97 5.74 -4.73
C GLU A 314 -5.85 4.35 -5.39
N LEU A 315 -4.63 3.92 -5.72
CA LEU A 315 -4.40 2.61 -6.35
C LEU A 315 -4.67 1.46 -5.37
N GLN A 316 -4.24 1.63 -4.11
CA GLN A 316 -4.44 0.66 -3.04
C GLN A 316 -5.91 0.46 -2.65
N SER A 317 -6.78 1.46 -2.90
CA SER A 317 -8.20 1.37 -2.57
C SER A 317 -9.06 0.80 -3.70
N LYS A 318 -8.56 0.77 -4.94
CA LYS A 318 -9.32 0.38 -6.13
C LYS A 318 -8.91 -0.93 -6.77
N VAL A 319 -7.68 -1.41 -6.52
CA VAL A 319 -7.15 -2.65 -7.12
C VAL A 319 -6.87 -3.68 -6.04
N LEU A 320 -7.53 -4.83 -6.16
CA LEU A 320 -7.32 -5.97 -5.27
C LEU A 320 -6.18 -6.87 -5.78
N PRO A 321 -5.35 -7.44 -4.90
CA PRO A 321 -4.35 -8.43 -5.29
C PRO A 321 -5.02 -9.70 -5.81
N TRP A 322 -4.37 -10.39 -6.74
CA TRP A 322 -4.87 -11.65 -7.27
C TRP A 322 -4.54 -12.79 -6.29
N GLU A 323 -5.59 -13.43 -5.78
CA GLU A 323 -5.48 -14.54 -4.85
C GLU A 323 -4.66 -15.69 -5.46
N GLY A 324 -3.65 -16.16 -4.71
CA GLY A 324 -2.78 -17.27 -5.09
C GLY A 324 -1.80 -16.99 -6.24
N TRP A 325 -1.71 -15.74 -6.73
CA TRP A 325 -0.90 -15.44 -7.92
C TRP A 325 0.62 -15.45 -7.66
N ASP A 326 1.08 -14.98 -6.49
CA ASP A 326 2.52 -14.99 -6.15
C ASP A 326 3.07 -16.42 -5.98
N GLU A 327 2.26 -17.34 -5.46
CA GLU A 327 2.58 -18.77 -5.38
C GLU A 327 2.68 -19.38 -6.77
N PHE A 328 1.70 -19.12 -7.65
CA PHE A 328 1.69 -19.62 -9.02
C PHE A 328 2.92 -19.19 -9.83
N LEU A 329 3.32 -17.92 -9.73
CA LEU A 329 4.53 -17.42 -10.39
C LEU A 329 5.81 -18.06 -9.84
N SER A 330 5.83 -18.38 -8.54
CA SER A 330 6.96 -19.03 -7.87
C SER A 330 7.08 -20.51 -8.26
N THR A 331 5.97 -21.26 -8.28
CA THR A 331 5.96 -22.68 -8.68
C THR A 331 6.37 -22.85 -10.16
N ARG A 332 5.98 -21.89 -11.03
CA ARG A 332 6.39 -21.87 -12.44
C ARG A 332 7.89 -21.62 -12.61
N SER A 333 8.50 -20.80 -11.75
CA SER A 333 9.95 -20.59 -11.79
C SER A 333 10.71 -21.88 -11.47
N GLU A 334 10.20 -22.68 -10.52
CA GLU A 334 10.79 -23.98 -10.14
C GLU A 334 10.58 -25.06 -11.22
N THR A 335 9.40 -25.13 -11.85
CA THR A 335 9.13 -26.13 -12.90
C THR A 335 9.86 -25.84 -14.21
N THR A 336 10.11 -24.57 -14.54
CA THR A 336 10.90 -24.20 -15.73
C THR A 336 12.42 -24.34 -15.52
N ALA A 337 12.92 -24.25 -14.28
CA ALA A 337 14.33 -24.53 -13.96
C ALA A 337 14.75 -25.97 -14.29
N ASN A 338 13.82 -26.93 -14.25
CA ASN A 338 14.08 -28.34 -14.58
C ASN A 338 14.20 -28.63 -16.09
N LEU A 339 13.97 -27.63 -16.95
CA LEU A 339 13.98 -27.75 -18.41
C LEU A 339 15.08 -26.90 -19.08
N GLY A 340 16.22 -26.70 -18.42
CA GLY A 340 17.49 -26.30 -19.07
C GLY A 340 17.50 -25.04 -19.95
N LEU A 341 16.46 -24.19 -19.87
CA LEU A 341 16.34 -22.95 -20.63
C LEU A 341 16.34 -21.78 -19.64
N LEU A 342 17.50 -21.11 -19.58
CA LEU A 342 17.81 -19.79 -19.01
C LEU A 342 16.93 -19.29 -17.84
N ASP A 343 17.50 -19.30 -16.63
CA ASP A 343 17.19 -18.49 -15.44
C ASP A 343 15.87 -17.68 -15.44
N ASN A 344 14.71 -18.35 -15.23
CA ASN A 344 13.43 -17.67 -15.02
C ASN A 344 13.15 -17.27 -13.56
N THR A 345 14.11 -17.46 -12.65
CA THR A 345 14.12 -16.81 -11.32
C THR A 345 14.18 -15.27 -11.46
N ASP A 346 14.58 -14.79 -12.64
CA ASP A 346 14.83 -13.38 -12.95
C ASP A 346 13.58 -12.54 -13.23
N ALA A 347 12.47 -13.09 -13.73
CA ALA A 347 11.34 -12.24 -14.18
C ALA A 347 10.71 -11.42 -13.01
N SER A 348 10.58 -12.01 -11.83
CA SER A 348 10.02 -11.33 -10.64
C SER A 348 10.94 -10.24 -10.09
N THR A 349 12.24 -10.49 -10.06
CA THR A 349 13.23 -9.49 -9.65
C THR A 349 13.39 -8.44 -10.72
N GLN A 350 13.25 -8.79 -12.00
CA GLN A 350 13.35 -7.90 -13.15
C GLN A 350 12.23 -6.86 -13.14
N PHE A 351 10.96 -7.23 -12.94
CA PHE A 351 9.88 -6.22 -12.87
C PHE A 351 10.08 -5.25 -11.70
N THR A 352 10.53 -5.77 -10.55
CA THR A 352 10.78 -4.95 -9.37
C THR A 352 12.01 -4.06 -9.58
N SER A 353 13.09 -4.58 -10.14
CA SER A 353 14.29 -3.80 -10.48
C SER A 353 14.01 -2.78 -11.57
N THR A 354 13.16 -3.08 -12.56
CA THR A 354 12.75 -2.15 -13.62
C THR A 354 11.89 -1.04 -13.05
N LEU A 355 10.94 -1.35 -12.17
CA LEU A 355 10.14 -0.34 -11.48
C LEU A 355 11.02 0.58 -10.63
N VAL A 356 11.88 0.00 -9.78
CA VAL A 356 12.80 0.76 -8.91
C VAL A 356 13.78 1.57 -9.75
N ALA A 357 14.32 1.02 -10.83
CA ALA A 357 15.22 1.72 -11.75
C ALA A 357 14.53 2.90 -12.46
N LEU A 358 13.29 2.72 -12.94
CA LEU A 358 12.52 3.79 -13.59
C LEU A 358 12.12 4.89 -12.61
N LYS A 359 11.64 4.54 -11.40
CA LYS A 359 11.34 5.52 -10.34
C LYS A 359 12.59 6.29 -9.95
N SER A 360 13.70 5.59 -9.75
CA SER A 360 14.98 6.21 -9.43
C SER A 360 15.44 7.13 -10.55
N SER A 361 15.26 6.75 -11.82
CA SER A 361 15.58 7.59 -12.98
C SER A 361 14.71 8.85 -13.04
N GLN A 362 13.42 8.77 -12.71
CA GLN A 362 12.54 9.93 -12.63
C GLN A 362 12.97 10.90 -11.51
N LEU A 363 13.37 10.37 -10.35
CA LEU A 363 13.89 11.18 -9.25
C LEU A 363 15.23 11.83 -9.63
N VAL A 364 16.14 11.05 -10.21
CA VAL A 364 17.49 11.48 -10.62
C VAL A 364 17.48 12.48 -11.77
N ALA A 365 16.44 12.49 -12.62
CA ALA A 365 16.31 13.48 -13.70
C ALA A 365 16.37 14.92 -13.19
N ALA A 366 16.00 15.17 -11.92
CA ALA A 366 16.14 16.46 -11.25
C ALA A 366 17.61 16.86 -10.99
N ILE A 367 18.50 15.88 -10.78
CA ILE A 367 19.94 16.06 -10.57
C ILE A 367 20.65 16.13 -11.93
N SER A 368 20.36 15.18 -12.82
CA SER A 368 20.93 15.12 -14.17
C SER A 368 19.94 14.46 -15.14
N PRO A 369 19.42 15.20 -16.13
CA PRO A 369 18.48 14.64 -17.10
C PRO A 369 19.13 13.66 -18.09
N SER A 370 20.47 13.56 -18.10
CA SER A 370 21.21 12.62 -18.96
C SER A 370 21.52 11.28 -18.28
N LEU A 371 21.24 11.13 -16.98
CA LEU A 371 21.56 9.93 -16.24
C LEU A 371 20.30 9.07 -16.05
N GLU A 372 20.31 7.87 -16.63
CA GLU A 372 19.25 6.88 -16.48
C GLU A 372 19.80 5.70 -15.68
N ILE A 373 19.05 5.27 -14.68
CA ILE A 373 19.34 4.06 -13.89
C ILE A 373 18.66 2.90 -14.60
N SER A 374 19.43 1.91 -15.00
CA SER A 374 18.94 0.70 -15.64
C SER A 374 18.67 -0.39 -14.59
N PRO A 375 17.84 -1.41 -14.92
CA PRO A 375 17.70 -2.60 -14.09
C PRO A 375 19.04 -3.29 -13.83
N ASP A 376 19.96 -3.23 -14.81
CA ASP A 376 21.32 -3.80 -14.72
C ASP A 376 22.15 -3.15 -13.60
N ASP A 377 21.94 -1.86 -13.35
CA ASP A 377 22.59 -1.16 -12.25
C ASP A 377 22.14 -1.69 -10.88
N LEU A 378 20.94 -2.27 -10.78
CA LEU A 378 20.35 -2.78 -9.52
C LEU A 378 20.48 -4.30 -9.35
N LEU A 379 21.16 -5.01 -10.26
CA LEU A 379 21.28 -6.48 -10.21
C LEU A 379 21.87 -6.99 -8.89
N ASN A 380 22.94 -6.34 -8.43
CA ASN A 380 23.62 -6.68 -7.18
C ASN A 380 24.05 -5.42 -6.43
N VAL A 381 24.43 -5.60 -5.16
CA VAL A 381 24.85 -4.50 -4.29
C VAL A 381 26.04 -3.74 -4.91
N LYS A 382 26.99 -4.42 -5.56
CA LYS A 382 28.19 -3.76 -6.12
C LYS A 382 27.85 -2.85 -7.30
N THR A 383 26.99 -3.28 -8.22
CA THR A 383 26.54 -2.46 -9.34
C THR A 383 25.73 -1.28 -8.83
N ALA A 384 24.86 -1.50 -7.83
CA ALA A 384 24.05 -0.44 -7.24
C ALA A 384 24.91 0.61 -6.56
N VAL A 385 25.90 0.20 -5.75
CA VAL A 385 26.89 1.12 -5.17
C VAL A 385 27.63 1.88 -6.26
N SER A 386 28.10 1.22 -7.33
CA SER A 386 28.82 1.90 -8.40
C SER A 386 27.99 2.96 -9.12
N CYS A 387 26.69 2.71 -9.33
CA CYS A 387 25.75 3.65 -9.92
C CYS A 387 25.48 4.82 -8.97
N PHE A 388 25.26 4.52 -7.68
CA PHE A 388 25.05 5.53 -6.64
C PHE A 388 26.25 6.46 -6.45
N LEU A 389 27.47 5.95 -6.59
CA LEU A 389 28.69 6.78 -6.52
C LEU A 389 28.77 7.77 -7.69
N LYS A 390 28.43 7.34 -8.92
CA LYS A 390 28.35 8.25 -10.09
C LYS A 390 27.31 9.35 -9.88
N LEU A 391 26.16 9.01 -9.30
CA LEU A 391 25.13 9.97 -8.90
C LEU A 391 25.65 10.98 -7.87
N CYS A 392 26.37 10.48 -6.87
CA CYS A 392 26.99 11.32 -5.86
C CYS A 392 28.02 12.30 -6.47
N GLU A 393 28.79 11.90 -7.48
CA GLU A 393 29.74 12.80 -8.13
C GLU A 393 29.07 13.99 -8.85
N VAL A 394 27.88 13.79 -9.41
CA VAL A 394 27.17 14.83 -10.16
C VAL A 394 26.33 15.74 -9.25
N SER A 395 25.88 15.22 -8.10
CA SER A 395 25.11 15.99 -7.10
C SER A 395 25.95 17.04 -6.35
N ASN A 396 25.57 18.30 -6.43
CA ASN A 396 26.31 19.41 -5.80
C ASN A 396 25.41 20.37 -4.99
N SER A 397 24.09 20.24 -5.11
CA SER A 397 23.12 21.11 -4.42
C SER A 397 22.49 20.43 -3.20
N ASN A 398 21.92 21.24 -2.29
CA ASN A 398 21.15 20.72 -1.15
C ASN A 398 19.91 19.94 -1.59
N ALA A 399 19.25 20.36 -2.66
CA ALA A 399 18.09 19.66 -3.21
C ALA A 399 18.49 18.30 -3.78
N ASP A 400 19.69 18.19 -4.37
CA ASP A 400 20.21 16.93 -4.90
C ASP A 400 20.41 15.90 -3.79
N ILE A 401 20.82 16.33 -2.59
CA ILE A 401 20.99 15.44 -1.42
C ILE A 401 19.64 14.86 -0.98
N ASP A 402 18.58 15.66 -0.97
CA ASP A 402 17.24 15.19 -0.60
C ASP A 402 16.69 14.20 -1.66
N VAL A 403 16.99 14.42 -2.94
CA VAL A 403 16.69 13.46 -4.01
C VAL A 403 17.47 12.15 -3.83
N LEU A 404 18.76 12.21 -3.51
CA LEU A 404 19.59 11.02 -3.24
C LEU A 404 19.10 10.22 -2.04
N LEU A 405 18.62 10.88 -0.98
CA LEU A 405 18.00 10.22 0.17
C LEU A 405 16.74 9.47 -0.26
N THR A 406 15.88 10.09 -1.06
CA THR A 406 14.64 9.47 -1.57
C THR A 406 14.97 8.24 -2.44
N VAL A 407 15.99 8.32 -3.29
CA VAL A 407 16.46 7.19 -4.10
C VAL A 407 16.96 6.04 -3.21
N LEU A 408 17.75 6.35 -2.17
CA LEU A 408 18.30 5.33 -1.29
C LEU A 408 17.21 4.65 -0.44
N GLU A 409 16.18 5.39 -0.04
CA GLU A 409 15.00 4.84 0.65
C GLU A 409 14.23 3.83 -0.23
N GLU A 410 14.04 4.12 -1.52
CA GLU A 410 13.44 3.18 -2.49
C GLU A 410 14.30 1.92 -2.66
N TRP A 411 15.64 2.07 -2.69
CA TRP A 411 16.55 0.95 -2.83
C TRP A 411 16.65 0.09 -1.56
N GLU A 412 16.48 0.69 -0.38
CA GLU A 412 16.48 -0.03 0.89
C GLU A 412 15.36 -1.08 0.92
N GLY A 413 14.15 -0.74 0.47
CA GLY A 413 13.05 -1.70 0.35
C GLY A 413 13.39 -2.88 -0.56
N PHE A 414 14.05 -2.61 -1.68
CA PHE A 414 14.41 -3.63 -2.67
C PHE A 414 15.50 -4.61 -2.19
N PHE A 415 16.57 -4.12 -1.57
CA PHE A 415 17.70 -4.96 -1.16
C PHE A 415 17.46 -5.72 0.15
N VAL A 416 16.65 -5.17 1.06
CA VAL A 416 16.32 -5.83 2.34
C VAL A 416 15.40 -7.04 2.13
N GLU A 417 14.40 -6.93 1.25
CA GLU A 417 13.53 -8.06 0.89
C GLU A 417 14.28 -9.20 0.20
N LYS A 418 15.28 -8.87 -0.65
CA LYS A 418 16.12 -9.85 -1.34
C LYS A 418 16.97 -10.68 -0.36
N THR A 419 17.45 -10.06 0.73
CA THR A 419 18.24 -10.75 1.76
C THR A 419 17.37 -11.68 2.62
N HIS A 420 16.17 -11.24 3.02
CA HIS A 420 15.25 -12.11 3.77
C HIS A 420 14.82 -13.37 2.98
N ARG A 421 14.66 -13.24 1.66
CA ARG A 421 14.34 -14.38 0.77
C ARG A 421 15.49 -15.39 0.68
N ALA A 422 16.72 -14.91 0.62
CA ALA A 422 17.92 -15.75 0.56
C ALA A 422 18.12 -16.55 1.87
N GLU A 423 17.94 -15.90 3.02
CA GLU A 423 18.05 -16.55 4.34
C GLU A 423 16.97 -17.63 4.57
N THR A 424 15.74 -17.41 4.08
CA THR A 424 14.68 -18.44 4.15
C THR A 424 14.93 -19.62 3.21
N SER A 425 15.63 -19.41 2.08
CA SER A 425 15.95 -20.50 1.13
C SER A 425 17.12 -21.37 1.60
N GLU A 426 18.07 -20.84 2.35
CA GLU A 426 19.20 -21.60 2.88
C GLU A 426 18.81 -22.51 4.06
N ALA A 427 17.73 -22.19 4.79
CA ALA A 427 17.18 -23.06 5.84
C ALA A 427 16.40 -24.28 5.28
N GLY A 428 16.12 -24.31 3.98
CA GLY A 428 15.30 -25.35 3.33
C GLY A 428 16.07 -26.52 2.71
N ASN A 429 17.41 -26.52 2.76
CA ASN A 429 18.22 -27.51 2.06
C ASN A 429 18.93 -28.47 3.04
N THR A 430 18.14 -29.12 3.91
CA THR A 430 18.60 -30.34 4.60
C THR A 430 17.86 -31.51 3.99
N ASP A 431 18.55 -32.19 3.09
CA ASP A 431 18.17 -33.42 2.40
C ASP A 431 17.80 -34.49 3.44
N TRP A 432 16.50 -34.70 3.71
CA TRP A 432 16.00 -35.74 4.63
C TRP A 432 16.02 -37.12 3.95
N ASN A 433 17.20 -37.52 3.47
CA ASN A 433 17.42 -38.83 2.89
C ASN A 433 18.63 -39.50 3.56
N SER A 434 18.45 -39.90 4.80
CA SER A 434 19.19 -41.04 5.36
C SER A 434 18.27 -41.83 6.29
N GLU A 435 17.93 -43.02 5.83
CA GLU A 435 17.37 -44.09 6.63
C GLU A 435 18.44 -44.52 7.64
N ASP A 436 18.28 -44.16 8.91
CA ASP A 436 18.91 -44.83 10.05
C ASP A 436 18.02 -44.62 11.29
N TRP A 437 16.89 -45.33 11.29
CA TRP A 437 16.16 -45.64 12.51
C TRP A 437 16.85 -46.85 13.13
N ASP A 438 17.76 -46.62 14.07
CA ASP A 438 18.17 -47.68 14.98
C ASP A 438 18.31 -47.20 16.43
N GLU A 439 17.55 -47.90 17.25
CA GLU A 439 17.42 -48.06 18.69
C GLU A 439 18.44 -47.41 19.65
N GLY A 440 17.94 -46.80 20.72
CA GLY A 440 18.74 -46.58 21.94
C GLY A 440 18.08 -45.70 23.00
N TRP A 441 17.23 -46.30 23.83
CA TRP A 441 16.73 -45.68 25.06
C TRP A 441 17.84 -45.57 26.14
N GLU A 442 17.74 -44.54 26.98
CA GLU A 442 18.39 -44.35 28.30
C GLU A 442 19.85 -43.83 28.38
N SER A 443 20.02 -42.58 28.83
CA SER A 443 20.79 -42.28 30.06
C SER A 443 20.66 -40.81 30.50
N PHE A 444 20.20 -40.61 31.73
CA PHE A 444 20.35 -39.37 32.51
C PHE A 444 21.78 -39.26 33.06
N GLN A 445 22.33 -38.03 33.09
CA GLN A 445 23.17 -37.39 34.15
C GLN A 445 24.03 -36.29 33.51
N GLU A 446 23.80 -35.02 33.88
CA GLU A 446 24.61 -34.20 34.82
C GLU A 446 25.76 -33.43 34.16
N VAL A 447 25.60 -32.09 34.19
CA VAL A 447 26.63 -31.07 34.38
C VAL A 447 27.89 -31.16 33.52
N GLU A 448 27.95 -30.32 32.49
CA GLU A 448 29.19 -29.65 32.12
C GLU A 448 28.92 -28.18 31.82
N THR A 449 29.58 -27.34 32.60
CA THR A 449 29.63 -25.88 32.50
C THR A 449 30.23 -25.48 31.16
N PHE A 450 29.39 -25.03 30.22
CA PHE A 450 29.87 -24.20 29.13
C PHE A 450 30.24 -22.83 29.69
N GLU A 451 31.54 -22.61 29.84
CA GLU A 451 32.12 -21.27 29.76
C GLU A 451 31.57 -20.63 28.50
N LYS A 452 30.65 -19.66 28.68
CA LYS A 452 30.25 -18.76 27.61
C LYS A 452 31.46 -17.89 27.29
N ASP A 453 32.29 -18.36 26.38
CA ASP A 453 33.02 -17.46 25.51
C ASP A 453 31.98 -16.49 24.94
N LYS A 454 32.23 -15.21 25.22
CA LYS A 454 31.43 -14.11 24.70
C LYS A 454 31.54 -14.17 23.18
N THR A 455 30.58 -14.79 22.54
CA THR A 455 30.28 -14.54 21.14
C THR A 455 29.99 -13.06 21.06
N GLU A 456 30.96 -12.29 20.55
CA GLU A 456 30.73 -10.94 20.05
C GLU A 456 29.48 -11.02 19.20
N SER A 457 28.43 -10.32 19.62
CA SER A 457 27.19 -10.22 18.86
C SER A 457 27.55 -9.66 17.50
N SER A 458 27.64 -10.52 16.49
CA SER A 458 27.96 -10.13 15.12
C SER A 458 26.82 -9.25 14.63
N PHE A 459 27.03 -7.94 14.68
CA PHE A 459 26.06 -6.99 14.15
C PHE A 459 26.00 -7.16 12.63
N SER A 460 24.81 -7.34 12.06
CA SER A 460 24.64 -7.31 10.61
C SER A 460 24.89 -5.89 10.09
N ILE A 461 25.71 -5.75 9.05
CA ILE A 461 25.98 -4.47 8.40
C ILE A 461 24.99 -4.29 7.25
N HIS A 462 24.45 -3.09 7.08
CA HIS A 462 23.51 -2.78 6.03
C HIS A 462 24.13 -3.04 4.63
N PRO A 463 23.43 -3.72 3.69
CA PRO A 463 23.97 -4.03 2.37
C PRO A 463 24.46 -2.79 1.59
N LEU A 464 23.74 -1.67 1.72
CA LEU A 464 24.08 -0.39 1.09
C LEU A 464 24.92 0.56 1.98
N HIS A 465 25.68 0.05 2.96
CA HIS A 465 26.48 0.88 3.88
C HIS A 465 27.42 1.87 3.18
N VAL A 466 28.00 1.49 2.03
CA VAL A 466 28.86 2.38 1.23
C VAL A 466 28.09 3.58 0.66
N CYS A 467 26.84 3.39 0.22
CA CYS A 467 25.98 4.48 -0.24
C CYS A 467 25.63 5.43 0.90
N TRP A 468 25.28 4.88 2.07
CA TRP A 468 25.02 5.66 3.28
C TRP A 468 26.24 6.47 3.73
N MET A 469 27.44 5.90 3.64
CA MET A 469 28.69 6.60 3.96
C MET A 469 28.89 7.85 3.08
N GLU A 470 28.64 7.77 1.77
CA GLU A 470 28.79 8.92 0.87
C GLU A 470 27.70 9.98 1.06
N ILE A 471 26.45 9.59 1.36
CA ILE A 471 25.42 10.55 1.77
C ILE A 471 25.85 11.29 3.04
N PHE A 472 26.31 10.58 4.06
CA PHE A 472 26.73 11.21 5.32
C PHE A 472 27.91 12.15 5.11
N LYS A 473 28.88 11.77 4.27
CA LYS A 473 29.98 12.65 3.86
C LYS A 473 29.49 13.94 3.20
N LYS A 474 28.47 13.87 2.33
CA LYS A 474 27.83 15.06 1.74
C LYS A 474 27.10 15.91 2.77
N LEU A 475 26.33 15.29 3.67
CA LEU A 475 25.64 16.01 4.75
C LEU A 475 26.63 16.74 5.66
N ILE A 476 27.77 16.13 5.98
CA ILE A 476 28.86 16.75 6.75
C ILE A 476 29.48 17.92 5.98
N THR A 477 29.74 17.75 4.67
CA THR A 477 30.28 18.81 3.81
C THR A 477 29.38 20.04 3.79
N VAL A 478 28.06 19.85 3.80
CA VAL A 478 27.08 20.95 3.85
C VAL A 478 26.63 21.30 5.29
N SER A 479 27.28 20.72 6.31
CA SER A 479 27.02 20.97 7.73
C SER A 479 25.57 20.70 8.21
N ARG A 480 24.86 19.75 7.58
CA ARG A 480 23.49 19.31 7.97
C ARG A 480 23.52 18.23 9.05
N PHE A 481 24.13 18.53 10.20
CA PHE A 481 24.37 17.55 11.27
C PHE A 481 23.09 17.00 11.93
N ASN A 482 22.04 17.81 12.07
CA ASN A 482 20.77 17.37 12.67
C ASN A 482 20.09 16.29 11.82
N ASP A 483 20.16 16.42 10.50
CA ASP A 483 19.57 15.45 9.57
C ASP A 483 20.36 14.13 9.62
N LEU A 484 21.69 14.23 9.71
CA LEU A 484 22.57 13.08 9.93
C LEU A 484 22.23 12.32 11.22
N LEU A 485 22.09 13.02 12.36
CA LEU A 485 21.72 12.38 13.62
C LEU A 485 20.31 11.76 13.57
N THR A 486 19.37 12.43 12.89
CA THR A 486 17.99 11.95 12.73
C THR A 486 17.93 10.67 11.89
N LEU A 487 18.70 10.59 10.80
CA LEU A 487 18.76 9.40 9.94
C LEU A 487 19.35 8.19 10.68
N VAL A 488 20.42 8.40 11.45
CA VAL A 488 21.00 7.32 12.26
C VAL A 488 20.02 6.85 13.35
N ASP A 489 19.35 7.77 14.05
CA ASP A 489 18.33 7.41 15.04
C ASP A 489 17.17 6.62 14.41
N GLN A 490 16.72 7.02 13.22
CA GLN A 490 15.67 6.31 12.49
C GLN A 490 16.07 4.86 12.17
N SER A 491 17.34 4.63 11.82
CA SER A 491 17.85 3.29 11.50
C SER A 491 17.83 2.32 12.68
N LEU A 492 17.92 2.79 13.93
CA LEU A 492 17.91 1.93 15.12
C LEU A 492 16.60 1.12 15.29
N SER A 493 15.50 1.59 14.68
CA SER A 493 14.21 0.89 14.70
C SER A 493 14.08 -0.18 13.61
N LYS A 494 14.95 -0.15 12.60
CA LYS A 494 14.89 -1.08 11.45
C LYS A 494 15.71 -2.33 11.78
N SER A 495 15.23 -3.51 11.43
CA SER A 495 15.96 -4.78 11.56
C SER A 495 17.09 -4.94 10.55
N ASN A 496 17.39 -3.90 9.76
CA ASN A 496 18.18 -3.96 8.52
C ASN A 496 19.71 -3.87 8.73
N GLY A 497 20.17 -4.09 9.97
CA GLY A 497 21.58 -3.96 10.34
C GLY A 497 22.06 -2.51 10.54
N ILE A 498 23.31 -2.36 10.96
CA ILE A 498 23.95 -1.06 11.19
C ILE A 498 24.23 -0.38 9.85
N LEU A 499 23.82 0.88 9.68
CA LEU A 499 24.00 1.64 8.43
C LEU A 499 25.45 1.79 7.98
N LEU A 500 26.41 1.79 8.91
CA LEU A 500 27.83 2.01 8.65
C LEU A 500 28.65 0.88 9.25
N ASP A 501 29.69 0.49 8.53
CA ASP A 501 30.79 -0.31 9.05
C ASP A 501 31.68 0.51 9.99
N GLU A 502 32.52 -0.17 10.78
CA GLU A 502 33.38 0.49 11.77
C GLU A 502 34.40 1.43 11.12
N ASP A 503 34.99 1.05 9.98
CA ASP A 503 35.98 1.88 9.26
C ASP A 503 35.34 3.14 8.64
N GLY A 504 34.16 2.99 8.02
CA GLY A 504 33.39 4.13 7.51
C GLY A 504 32.96 5.08 8.62
N ALA A 505 32.44 4.55 9.73
CA ALA A 505 32.08 5.34 10.91
C ALA A 505 33.29 6.08 11.49
N TRP A 506 34.44 5.42 11.57
CA TRP A 506 35.68 6.00 12.10
C TRP A 506 36.15 7.18 11.24
N LYS A 507 36.23 7.01 9.92
CA LYS A 507 36.62 8.07 8.97
C LYS A 507 35.70 9.29 9.07
N LEU A 508 34.38 9.07 9.11
CA LEU A 508 33.42 10.16 9.25
C LEU A 508 33.57 10.86 10.60
N SER A 509 33.79 10.10 11.69
CA SER A 509 34.00 10.70 13.02
C SER A 509 35.20 11.65 13.03
N GLN A 510 36.30 11.30 12.36
CA GLN A 510 37.49 12.15 12.31
C GLN A 510 37.23 13.47 11.59
N VAL A 511 36.53 13.42 10.45
CA VAL A 511 36.16 14.63 9.69
C VAL A 511 35.24 15.51 10.55
N ILE A 512 34.26 14.94 11.24
CA ILE A 512 33.35 15.70 12.11
C ILE A 512 34.11 16.29 13.31
N VAL A 513 35.06 15.55 13.90
CA VAL A 513 35.86 16.05 15.05
C VAL A 513 36.60 17.34 14.71
N GLU A 514 37.14 17.45 13.49
CA GLU A 514 37.82 18.67 13.02
C GLU A 514 36.87 19.88 12.91
N MET A 515 35.58 19.63 12.66
CA MET A 515 34.54 20.66 12.56
C MET A 515 33.93 20.99 13.93
N ASP A 516 33.37 19.98 14.61
CA ASP A 516 32.75 20.06 15.93
C ASP A 516 32.87 18.72 16.68
N CYS A 517 33.68 18.72 17.74
CA CYS A 517 33.91 17.55 18.59
C CYS A 517 32.66 17.05 19.34
N PHE A 518 31.70 17.93 19.67
CA PHE A 518 30.48 17.51 20.36
C PHE A 518 29.54 16.80 19.40
N VAL A 519 29.43 17.28 18.16
CA VAL A 519 28.65 16.60 17.12
C VAL A 519 29.26 15.23 16.80
N ALA A 520 30.59 15.15 16.71
CA ALA A 520 31.27 13.87 16.51
C ALA A 520 30.99 12.86 17.63
N LEU A 521 30.99 13.32 18.88
CA LEU A 521 30.62 12.48 20.01
C LEU A 521 29.15 12.05 19.93
N LYS A 522 28.20 12.94 19.63
CA LYS A 522 26.78 12.57 19.44
C LYS A 522 26.61 11.50 18.35
N PHE A 523 27.29 11.67 17.23
CA PHE A 523 27.28 10.69 16.15
C PHE A 523 27.86 9.35 16.59
N GLY A 524 29.02 9.34 17.27
CA GLY A 524 29.63 8.13 17.80
C GLY A 524 28.77 7.41 18.84
N LEU A 525 28.06 8.14 19.70
CA LEU A 525 27.16 7.57 20.72
C LEU A 525 25.90 6.90 20.15
N LEU A 526 25.50 7.24 18.92
CA LEU A 526 24.41 6.56 18.22
C LEU A 526 24.84 5.22 17.60
N LEU A 527 26.15 5.00 17.45
CA LEU A 527 26.72 3.80 16.83
C LEU A 527 27.15 2.79 17.91
N PRO A 528 27.12 1.48 17.62
CA PRO A 528 27.47 0.45 18.60
C PRO A 528 28.99 0.26 18.80
N TYR A 529 29.83 1.13 18.22
CA TYR A 529 31.29 0.99 18.21
C TYR A 529 31.93 1.67 19.43
N ASN A 530 32.25 0.89 20.47
CA ASN A 530 32.88 1.38 21.70
C ASN A 530 34.23 2.10 21.46
N SER A 531 35.00 1.64 20.48
CA SER A 531 36.29 2.23 20.07
C SER A 531 36.13 3.70 19.66
N ILE A 532 35.17 3.97 18.78
CA ILE A 532 34.84 5.30 18.26
C ILE A 532 34.26 6.19 19.37
N GLN A 533 33.34 5.64 20.18
CA GLN A 533 32.75 6.37 21.31
C GLN A 533 33.82 6.90 22.27
N LEU A 534 34.79 6.05 22.66
CA LEU A 534 35.87 6.43 23.57
C LEU A 534 36.83 7.45 22.93
N GLN A 535 37.16 7.28 21.65
CA GLN A 535 38.02 8.23 20.93
C GLN A 535 37.40 9.63 20.86
N CYS A 536 36.11 9.73 20.52
CA CYS A 536 35.41 11.01 20.51
C CYS A 536 35.31 11.61 21.92
N LEU A 537 35.11 10.76 22.93
CA LEU A 537 35.06 11.18 24.33
C LEU A 537 36.39 11.74 24.82
N ASP A 538 37.53 11.14 24.44
CA ASP A 538 38.87 11.64 24.76
C ASP A 538 39.09 13.06 24.21
N VAL A 539 38.64 13.32 22.98
CA VAL A 539 38.74 14.64 22.36
C VAL A 539 37.86 15.67 23.07
N VAL A 540 36.63 15.31 23.43
CA VAL A 540 35.71 16.20 24.18
C VAL A 540 36.25 16.50 25.58
N GLU A 541 36.82 15.51 26.28
CA GLU A 541 37.46 15.69 27.58
C GLU A 541 38.62 16.71 27.49
N GLU A 542 39.49 16.57 26.49
CA GLU A 542 40.58 17.54 26.25
C GLU A 542 40.06 18.94 25.93
N ARG A 543 38.96 19.03 25.16
CA ARG A 543 38.31 20.30 24.84
C ARG A 543 37.72 20.97 26.08
N LEU A 544 37.05 20.21 26.93
CA LEU A 544 36.47 20.71 28.20
C LEU A 544 37.56 21.17 29.17
N LYS A 545 38.67 20.43 29.28
CA LYS A 545 39.83 20.83 30.10
C LYS A 545 40.43 22.17 29.68
N ARG A 546 40.49 22.44 28.36
CA ARG A 546 41.09 23.66 27.80
C ARG A 546 40.14 24.86 27.75
N GLY A 547 38.86 24.62 27.44
CA GLY A 547 37.89 25.65 27.11
C GLY A 547 36.84 25.96 28.19
N GLY A 548 36.74 25.14 29.24
CA GLY A 548 35.64 25.24 30.21
C GLY A 548 34.26 24.93 29.59
N ILE A 549 33.20 25.10 30.39
CA ILE A 549 31.82 24.88 29.94
C ILE A 549 31.26 26.20 29.40
N SER A 550 30.97 26.29 28.10
CA SER A 550 30.34 27.49 27.52
C SER A 550 28.83 27.52 27.77
N ASP A 551 28.24 28.71 27.80
CA ASP A 551 26.79 28.89 27.99
C ASP A 551 25.95 28.29 26.86
N THR A 552 26.49 28.12 25.65
CA THR A 552 25.81 27.45 24.51
C THR A 552 25.75 25.93 24.70
N VAL A 553 26.80 25.35 25.27
CA VAL A 553 26.95 23.91 25.52
C VAL A 553 26.14 23.48 26.76
N GLY A 554 25.80 24.40 27.66
CA GLY A 554 24.90 24.14 28.79
C GLY A 554 23.42 23.87 28.43
N TRP A 555 23.06 23.91 27.14
CA TRP A 555 21.69 23.74 26.63
C TRP A 555 21.51 22.44 25.81
N ASP A 556 22.52 21.57 25.77
CA ASP A 556 22.54 20.43 24.87
C ASP A 556 21.77 19.22 25.43
N ASN A 557 20.47 19.16 25.12
CA ASN A 557 19.58 18.08 25.51
C ASN A 557 19.92 16.76 24.79
N GLU A 558 20.32 16.85 23.52
CA GLU A 558 20.63 15.70 22.67
C GLU A 558 21.82 14.93 23.23
N PHE A 559 22.87 15.65 23.63
CA PHE A 559 24.04 15.05 24.26
C PHE A 559 23.67 14.27 25.52
N PHE A 560 22.82 14.85 26.38
CA PHE A 560 22.38 14.19 27.62
C PHE A 560 21.54 12.93 27.35
N ILE A 561 20.66 12.97 26.33
CA ILE A 561 19.88 11.80 25.90
C ILE A 561 20.82 10.67 25.43
N LEU A 562 21.76 11.00 24.54
CA LEU A 562 22.66 10.04 23.90
C LEU A 562 23.65 9.39 24.88
N VAL A 563 24.15 10.15 25.85
CA VAL A 563 25.05 9.62 26.88
C VAL A 563 24.33 8.61 27.77
N ILE A 564 23.05 8.85 28.09
CA ILE A 564 22.25 7.90 28.87
C ILE A 564 21.92 6.65 28.04
N SER A 565 21.57 6.79 26.76
CA SER A 565 21.19 5.64 25.93
C SER A 565 22.35 4.72 25.56
N SER A 566 23.55 5.27 25.41
CA SER A 566 24.77 4.53 25.02
C SER A 566 25.40 3.72 26.16
N LYS A 567 24.90 3.80 27.40
CA LYS A 567 25.43 3.11 28.59
C LYS A 567 26.91 3.44 28.91
N ILE A 568 27.47 4.49 28.30
CA ILE A 568 28.86 4.93 28.50
C ILE A 568 29.09 5.64 29.85
N ILE A 569 28.01 6.04 30.54
CA ILE A 569 28.07 6.74 31.84
C ILE A 569 28.89 5.97 32.86
N SER A 570 28.69 4.65 32.96
CA SER A 570 29.48 3.78 33.84
C SER A 570 30.99 3.89 33.56
N THR A 571 31.37 3.98 32.29
CA THR A 571 32.77 4.14 31.85
C THR A 571 33.31 5.53 32.18
N ILE A 572 32.50 6.57 32.01
CA ILE A 572 32.85 7.96 32.35
C ILE A 572 33.09 8.12 33.86
N ILE A 573 32.28 7.45 34.69
CA ILE A 573 32.38 7.52 36.15
C ILE A 573 33.60 6.72 36.66
N THR A 574 33.79 5.50 36.14
CA THR A 574 34.83 4.60 36.65
C THR A 574 36.23 5.02 36.21
N LYS A 575 36.39 5.62 35.02
CA LYS A 575 37.69 6.08 34.52
C LYS A 575 37.93 7.53 34.91
N THR A 576 38.92 7.74 35.77
CA THR A 576 39.32 9.07 36.27
C THR A 576 39.74 10.06 35.17
N VAL A 577 40.14 9.56 33.99
CA VAL A 577 40.52 10.38 32.84
C VAL A 577 39.37 11.28 32.36
N TYR A 578 38.12 10.87 32.57
CA TYR A 578 36.90 11.57 32.13
C TYR A 578 36.26 12.46 33.20
N GLY A 579 37.01 12.85 34.23
CA GLY A 579 36.48 13.62 35.36
C GLY A 579 35.85 14.98 34.97
N THR A 580 36.35 15.64 33.92
CA THR A 580 35.79 16.92 33.45
C THR A 580 34.46 16.69 32.74
N THR A 581 34.37 15.65 31.91
CA THR A 581 33.14 15.23 31.25
C THR A 581 32.09 14.80 32.26
N PHE A 582 32.48 14.04 33.29
CA PHE A 582 31.57 13.67 34.38
C PHE A 582 31.03 14.90 35.14
N SER A 583 31.90 15.87 35.42
CA SER A 583 31.51 17.14 36.05
C SER A 583 30.54 17.93 35.17
N TYR A 584 30.76 17.92 33.85
CA TYR A 584 29.88 18.54 32.86
C TYR A 584 28.50 17.85 32.79
N LEU A 585 28.43 16.52 32.84
CA LEU A 585 27.16 15.79 32.93
C LEU A 585 26.39 16.15 34.21
N CYS A 586 27.08 16.26 35.34
CA CYS A 586 26.47 16.70 36.60
C CYS A 586 25.94 18.13 36.51
N TYR A 587 26.68 19.03 35.84
CA TYR A 587 26.24 20.39 35.57
C TYR A 587 24.99 20.44 34.70
N LEU A 588 24.93 19.65 33.61
CA LEU A 588 23.75 19.54 32.76
C LEU A 588 22.53 19.05 33.53
N ALA A 589 22.68 17.96 34.30
CA ALA A 589 21.62 17.43 35.13
C ALA A 589 21.10 18.49 36.13
N GLY A 590 22.02 19.24 36.77
CA GLY A 590 21.65 20.36 37.66
C GLY A 590 20.92 21.50 36.96
N ASN A 591 21.38 21.91 35.77
CA ASN A 591 20.74 22.97 34.98
C ASN A 591 19.33 22.55 34.52
N PHE A 592 19.15 21.31 34.07
CA PHE A 592 17.83 20.78 33.72
C PHE A 592 16.91 20.65 34.94
N CYS A 593 17.42 20.21 36.09
CA CYS A 593 16.68 20.21 37.34
C CYS A 593 16.13 21.61 37.67
N ARG A 594 16.99 22.63 37.62
CA ARG A 594 16.59 24.03 37.87
C ARG A 594 15.49 24.48 36.89
N ARG A 595 15.64 24.19 35.60
CA ARG A 595 14.64 24.55 34.57
C ARG A 595 13.31 23.83 34.74
N CYS A 596 13.33 22.54 35.08
CA CYS A 596 12.12 21.79 35.36
C CYS A 596 11.35 22.38 36.54
N LEU A 597 12.07 22.85 37.57
CA LEU A 597 11.48 23.51 38.73
C LEU A 597 10.93 24.91 38.37
N GLU A 598 11.69 25.71 37.63
CA GLU A 598 11.25 27.03 37.13
C GLU A 598 10.01 26.90 36.23
N ALA A 599 9.98 25.93 35.32
CA ALA A 599 8.82 25.69 34.44
C ALA A 599 7.58 25.21 35.21
N GLN A 600 7.76 24.39 36.26
CA GLN A 600 6.65 24.01 37.15
C GLN A 600 6.09 25.22 37.90
N LEU A 601 6.97 26.07 38.45
CA LEU A 601 6.55 27.30 39.12
C LEU A 601 5.78 28.22 38.18
N SER A 602 6.28 28.46 36.97
CA SER A 602 5.61 29.27 35.94
C SER A 602 4.25 28.70 35.53
N SER A 603 4.13 27.37 35.42
CA SER A 603 2.85 26.70 35.10
C SER A 603 1.78 26.86 36.19
N ILE A 604 2.21 27.03 37.44
CA ILE A 604 1.33 27.28 38.58
C ILE A 604 0.84 28.74 38.59
N THR A 605 1.69 29.69 38.19
CA THR A 605 1.36 31.12 38.08
C THR A 605 0.52 31.46 36.83
N GLU A 606 0.70 30.76 35.71
CA GLU A 606 0.06 31.08 34.42
C GLU A 606 -1.08 30.12 34.01
N LYS A 607 -1.98 29.77 34.94
CA LYS A 607 -3.13 28.86 34.70
C LYS A 607 -4.18 29.31 33.65
N ARG A 608 -3.91 30.29 32.77
CA ARG A 608 -4.96 30.91 31.92
C ARG A 608 -4.69 31.13 30.43
N LYS A 609 -3.61 30.62 29.84
CA LYS A 609 -3.45 30.64 28.38
C LYS A 609 -3.14 29.24 27.84
N LYS A 610 -4.06 28.71 27.01
CA LYS A 610 -3.78 27.58 26.11
C LYS A 610 -2.78 28.08 25.06
N GLU A 611 -1.50 27.95 25.37
CA GLU A 611 -0.44 28.15 24.39
C GLU A 611 0.00 26.82 23.79
N ARG A 612 0.40 26.90 22.52
CA ARG A 612 0.83 25.80 21.65
C ARG A 612 1.85 24.90 22.36
N VAL A 613 1.86 23.62 21.97
CA VAL A 613 2.91 22.65 22.35
C VAL A 613 4.25 23.27 21.98
N ASP A 614 5.00 23.68 22.99
CA ASP A 614 6.30 24.29 22.85
C ASP A 614 7.34 23.18 23.03
N THR A 615 8.25 23.01 22.07
CA THR A 615 9.28 21.96 22.05
C THR A 615 10.08 21.91 23.36
N GLN A 616 10.23 23.06 24.02
CA GLN A 616 10.91 23.17 25.31
C GLN A 616 10.15 22.49 26.46
N LYS A 617 8.81 22.51 26.46
CA LYS A 617 7.99 21.82 27.47
C LYS A 617 8.09 20.30 27.33
N GLU A 618 8.13 19.79 26.10
CA GLU A 618 8.30 18.36 25.83
C GLU A 618 9.63 17.82 26.37
N VAL A 619 10.72 18.55 26.13
CA VAL A 619 12.06 18.15 26.63
C VAL A 619 12.14 18.16 28.15
N LEU A 620 11.52 19.14 28.82
CA LEU A 620 11.49 19.18 30.29
C LEU A 620 10.64 18.05 30.90
N LEU A 621 9.56 17.65 30.21
CA LEU A 621 8.77 16.48 30.60
C LEU A 621 9.57 15.18 30.40
N LEU A 622 10.29 15.06 29.28
CA LEU A 622 11.20 13.96 29.00
C LEU A 622 12.29 13.85 30.07
N PHE A 623 12.92 14.96 30.43
CA PHE A 623 13.94 14.99 31.47
C PHE A 623 13.39 14.51 32.82
N ARG A 624 12.25 15.06 33.26
CA ARG A 624 11.65 14.71 34.56
C ARG A 624 11.28 13.23 34.69
N ARG A 625 10.77 12.63 33.61
CA ARG A 625 10.17 11.29 33.64
C ARG A 625 11.11 10.17 33.20
N ILE A 626 12.06 10.47 32.32
CA ILE A 626 12.94 9.45 31.74
C ILE A 626 14.39 9.78 32.08
N LEU A 627 14.92 10.91 31.62
CA LEU A 627 16.38 11.15 31.68
C LEU A 627 16.90 11.28 33.13
N PHE A 628 16.20 12.01 34.00
CA PHE A 628 16.64 12.19 35.38
C PHE A 628 16.56 10.89 36.20
N PRO A 629 15.45 10.13 36.20
CA PRO A 629 15.43 8.78 36.78
C PRO A 629 16.52 7.83 36.22
N SER A 630 16.74 7.81 34.91
CA SER A 630 17.81 7.00 34.29
C SER A 630 19.19 7.41 34.78
N PHE A 631 19.51 8.72 34.77
CA PHE A 631 20.80 9.23 35.22
C PHE A 631 21.06 8.92 36.70
N ILE A 632 20.06 9.07 37.56
CA ILE A 632 20.17 8.70 38.99
C ILE A 632 20.41 7.20 39.15
N SER A 633 19.73 6.37 38.36
CA SER A 633 19.91 4.92 38.39
C SER A 633 21.33 4.52 37.96
N GLU A 634 21.84 5.10 36.88
CA GLU A 634 23.23 4.90 36.41
C GLU A 634 24.27 5.33 37.46
N LEU A 635 24.06 6.44 38.16
CA LEU A 635 24.93 6.86 39.27
C LEU A 635 24.96 5.82 40.41
N VAL A 636 23.81 5.24 40.75
CA VAL A 636 23.73 4.18 41.78
C VAL A 636 24.44 2.92 41.31
N MET A 637 24.25 2.52 40.06
CA MET A 637 24.92 1.37 39.45
C MET A 637 26.45 1.56 39.39
N ALA A 638 26.93 2.79 39.28
CA ALA A 638 28.34 3.14 39.25
C ALA A 638 28.94 3.50 40.63
N ASP A 639 28.30 3.07 41.73
CA ASP A 639 28.74 3.29 43.12
C ASP A 639 28.83 4.78 43.55
N GLN A 640 28.10 5.67 42.87
CA GLN A 640 27.99 7.10 43.20
C GLN A 640 26.70 7.42 43.97
N GLN A 641 26.35 6.57 44.94
CA GLN A 641 25.07 6.63 45.68
C GLN A 641 24.90 7.94 46.47
N ILE A 642 25.99 8.47 47.04
CA ILE A 642 25.98 9.72 47.81
C ILE A 642 25.63 10.92 46.91
N LEU A 643 26.24 10.98 45.71
CA LEU A 643 25.97 12.04 44.74
C LEU A 643 24.55 11.94 44.19
N ALA A 644 24.09 10.73 43.85
CA ALA A 644 22.72 10.46 43.44
C ALA A 644 21.71 10.93 44.50
N GLY A 645 21.95 10.58 45.76
CA GLY A 645 21.12 11.00 46.89
C GLY A 645 21.11 12.51 47.06
N PHE A 646 22.25 13.19 46.91
CA PHE A 646 22.32 14.64 46.98
C PHE A 646 21.53 15.33 45.85
N LEU A 647 21.66 14.86 44.61
CA LEU A 647 20.91 15.40 43.46
C LEU A 647 19.40 15.24 43.64
N VAL A 648 18.93 14.08 44.09
CA VAL A 648 17.50 13.84 44.39
C VAL A 648 17.02 14.75 45.52
N THR A 649 17.77 14.85 46.60
CA THR A 649 17.47 15.69 47.77
C THR A 649 17.31 17.17 47.37
N LYS A 650 18.21 17.67 46.49
CA LYS A 650 18.13 19.02 45.93
C LYS A 650 16.94 19.19 44.98
N TYR A 651 16.68 18.22 44.10
CA TYR A 651 15.54 18.26 43.18
C TYR A 651 14.19 18.26 43.90
N MET A 652 14.09 17.53 45.03
CA MET A 652 12.87 17.44 45.84
C MET A 652 12.69 18.60 46.83
N HIS A 653 13.60 19.58 46.89
CA HIS A 653 13.59 20.68 47.86
C HIS A 653 13.43 20.23 49.32
N THR A 654 14.07 19.13 49.73
CA THR A 654 14.04 18.71 51.14
C THR A 654 14.68 19.79 52.02
N ASN A 655 13.99 20.18 53.10
CA ASN A 655 14.43 21.26 53.99
C ASN A 655 15.84 20.99 54.53
N ALA A 656 16.71 22.02 54.53
CA ALA A 656 18.07 21.91 55.03
C ALA A 656 18.13 21.46 56.50
N SER A 657 17.08 21.69 57.30
CA SER A 657 16.96 21.18 58.67
C SER A 657 16.85 19.66 58.78
N LEU A 658 16.50 18.95 57.68
CA LEU A 658 16.43 17.49 57.60
C LEU A 658 17.78 16.85 57.24
N SER A 659 18.80 17.65 56.91
CA SER A 659 20.16 17.15 56.55
C SER A 659 20.95 16.50 57.71
N LEU A 660 20.39 16.50 58.92
CA LEU A 660 20.98 15.90 60.13
C LEU A 660 20.74 14.37 60.24
N VAL A 661 19.81 13.82 59.46
CA VAL A 661 19.55 12.38 59.34
C VAL A 661 20.08 11.93 57.97
N ASN A 662 20.42 10.65 57.78
CA ASN A 662 20.80 10.07 56.48
C ASN A 662 19.61 10.06 55.48
N VAL A 663 19.11 11.26 55.17
CA VAL A 663 17.93 11.54 54.36
C VAL A 663 18.27 11.34 52.89
N ALA A 664 19.53 11.55 52.48
CA ALA A 664 19.95 11.37 51.09
C ALA A 664 19.69 9.94 50.60
N GLU A 665 20.05 8.93 51.40
CA GLU A 665 19.82 7.52 51.06
C GLU A 665 18.33 7.14 51.08
N ALA A 666 17.61 7.54 52.13
CA ALA A 666 16.17 7.27 52.25
C ALA A 666 15.35 8.00 51.17
N SER A 667 15.73 9.22 50.81
CA SER A 667 15.11 10.00 49.74
C SER A 667 15.40 9.41 48.37
N LEU A 668 16.63 8.94 48.12
CA LEU A 668 17.01 8.27 46.89
C LEU A 668 16.18 7.00 46.66
N ARG A 669 16.12 6.12 47.66
CA ARG A 669 15.32 4.90 47.59
C ARG A 669 13.85 5.19 47.36
N ARG A 670 13.26 6.08 48.16
CA ARG A 670 11.84 6.46 48.05
C ARG A 670 11.53 7.13 46.72
N TYR A 671 12.46 7.89 46.16
CA TYR A 671 12.32 8.49 44.85
C TYR A 671 12.26 7.42 43.75
N LEU A 672 13.22 6.49 43.72
CA LEU A 672 13.25 5.40 42.74
C LEU A 672 12.05 4.45 42.87
N GLU A 673 11.64 4.09 44.09
CA GLU A 673 10.42 3.28 44.33
C GLU A 673 9.17 3.97 43.77
N ARG A 674 9.05 5.29 43.95
CA ARG A 674 7.92 6.07 43.42
C ARG A 674 7.93 6.19 41.90
N GLN A 675 9.11 6.33 41.28
CA GLN A 675 9.24 6.35 39.82
C GLN A 675 8.89 4.99 39.22
N HIS A 676 9.38 3.90 39.83
CA HIS A 676 9.04 2.53 39.43
C HIS A 676 7.53 2.26 39.54
N TYR A 677 6.90 2.68 40.64
CA TYR A 677 5.45 2.54 40.81
C TYR A 677 4.65 3.32 39.76
N SER A 678 5.04 4.57 39.47
CA SER A 678 4.39 5.40 38.45
C SER A 678 4.48 4.79 37.05
N LEU A 679 5.62 4.19 36.69
CA LEU A 679 5.80 3.49 35.40
C LEU A 679 4.88 2.29 35.23
N GLN A 680 4.56 1.57 36.32
CA GLN A 680 3.69 0.39 36.27
C GLN A 680 2.19 0.72 36.22
N HIS A 681 1.77 1.87 36.77
CA HIS A 681 0.34 2.16 37.03
C HIS A 681 -0.23 3.33 36.18
N ASP A 682 0.58 4.23 35.63
CA ASP A 682 0.12 5.35 34.78
C ASP A 682 0.26 5.05 33.27
N LYS A 683 -0.62 4.20 32.71
CA LYS A 683 -0.70 3.98 31.24
C LYS A 683 -1.11 5.25 30.47
N LEU A 684 -1.87 6.15 31.10
CA LEU A 684 -2.57 7.27 30.44
C LEU A 684 -1.73 8.51 30.10
N THR A 685 -0.49 8.62 30.57
CA THR A 685 0.39 9.77 30.23
C THR A 685 1.58 9.38 29.36
N LEU A 686 1.53 8.16 28.81
CA LEU A 686 2.59 7.54 28.03
C LEU A 686 2.46 7.86 26.53
N GLU A 687 1.24 8.15 26.07
CA GLU A 687 0.90 8.60 24.71
C GLU A 687 1.23 10.08 24.49
N GLU A 688 1.07 10.95 25.49
CA GLU A 688 1.46 12.37 25.38
C GLU A 688 2.96 12.59 25.14
N MET A 689 3.80 11.58 25.39
CA MET A 689 5.26 11.61 25.19
C MET A 689 5.69 11.13 23.80
N SER A 690 4.78 10.61 22.97
CA SER A 690 5.11 10.14 21.61
C SER A 690 5.33 11.28 20.60
N SER A 691 5.17 12.54 21.02
CA SER A 691 5.31 13.73 20.19
C SER A 691 6.73 14.31 20.13
N CYS A 692 7.67 13.82 20.95
CA CYS A 692 9.04 14.35 20.92
C CYS A 692 9.68 14.05 19.56
N LYS A 693 9.91 15.11 18.77
CA LYS A 693 10.47 15.01 17.41
C LYS A 693 11.95 14.65 17.38
N MET A 694 12.66 14.85 18.49
CA MET A 694 14.11 14.72 18.57
C MET A 694 14.49 13.32 19.09
N LEU A 695 15.34 12.61 18.33
CA LEU A 695 15.85 11.26 18.66
C LEU A 695 14.76 10.29 19.14
N LYS A 696 13.65 10.25 18.39
CA LYS A 696 12.41 9.56 18.76
C LYS A 696 12.65 8.09 19.10
N ASN A 697 13.50 7.40 18.33
CA ASN A 697 13.76 5.98 18.53
C ASN A 697 14.64 5.73 19.74
N THR A 698 15.70 6.52 19.93
CA THR A 698 16.54 6.48 21.13
C THR A 698 15.73 6.74 22.39
N VAL A 699 14.80 7.72 22.37
CA VAL A 699 13.91 8.00 23.49
C VAL A 699 12.94 6.83 23.75
N SER A 700 12.41 6.21 22.69
CA SER A 700 11.57 5.01 22.80
C SER A 700 12.33 3.83 23.42
N PHE A 701 13.59 3.62 23.02
CA PHE A 701 14.47 2.60 23.59
C PHE A 701 14.74 2.85 25.08
N LEU A 702 15.13 4.08 25.44
CA LEU A 702 15.34 4.48 26.84
C LEU A 702 14.10 4.26 27.71
N LYS A 703 12.92 4.54 27.17
CA LYS A 703 11.64 4.33 27.85
C LYS A 703 11.37 2.85 28.11
N GLY A 704 11.72 1.97 27.17
CA GLY A 704 11.61 0.52 27.34
C GLY A 704 12.55 -0.02 28.42
N GLU A 705 13.79 0.48 28.46
CA GLU A 705 14.82 0.05 29.42
C GLU A 705 14.65 0.64 30.82
N LEU A 706 13.94 1.77 30.97
CA LEU A 706 13.86 2.54 32.21
C LEU A 706 13.40 1.71 33.42
N GLY A 707 12.41 0.84 33.24
CA GLY A 707 11.91 -0.04 34.31
C GLY A 707 13.01 -0.97 34.85
N ASN A 708 13.75 -1.61 33.94
CA ASN A 708 14.84 -2.52 34.27
C ASN A 708 16.01 -1.78 34.95
N LEU A 709 16.33 -0.56 34.48
CA LEU A 709 17.38 0.28 35.06
C LEU A 709 17.05 0.68 36.50
N ILE A 710 15.83 1.15 36.78
CA ILE A 710 15.42 1.54 38.13
C ILE A 710 15.40 0.31 39.06
N GLN A 711 14.91 -0.82 38.59
CA GLN A 711 14.87 -2.05 39.37
C GLN A 711 16.29 -2.54 39.75
N SER A 712 17.23 -2.45 38.80
CA SER A 712 18.63 -2.80 39.03
C SER A 712 19.28 -1.87 40.06
N ALA A 713 19.06 -0.56 39.96
CA ALA A 713 19.56 0.41 40.93
C ALA A 713 18.97 0.20 42.33
N LEU A 714 17.66 -0.10 42.43
CA LEU A 714 17.00 -0.39 43.70
C LEU A 714 17.58 -1.63 44.40
N ALA A 715 18.03 -2.64 43.64
CA ALA A 715 18.66 -3.85 44.19
C ALA A 715 20.03 -3.58 44.83
N LEU A 716 20.74 -2.53 44.38
CA LEU A 716 22.06 -2.14 44.90
C LEU A 716 22.00 -1.20 46.11
N LEU A 717 20.83 -0.64 46.43
CA LEU A 717 20.67 0.22 47.59
C LEU A 717 20.48 -0.61 48.86
N PRO A 718 21.11 -0.23 49.99
CA PRO A 718 20.95 -0.96 51.25
C PRO A 718 19.47 -1.09 51.63
N ALA A 719 19.05 -2.30 52.02
CA ALA A 719 17.75 -2.50 52.66
C ALA A 719 17.74 -1.68 53.95
N SER A 720 16.90 -0.64 54.04
CA SER A 720 16.75 0.07 55.31
C SER A 720 16.25 -0.93 56.34
N LEU A 721 17.06 -1.20 57.37
CA LEU A 721 16.58 -1.75 58.64
C LEU A 721 15.38 -0.89 59.06
N ARG A 722 14.19 -1.49 59.00
CA ARG A 722 12.92 -0.85 59.35
C ARG A 722 12.90 -0.38 60.80
#